data_AF-A0A2A4W7R8-F1
#
_entry.id   AF-A0A2A4W7R8-F1
#
_cell.length_a   1.000
_cell.length_b   1.000
_cell.length_c   1.000
_cell.angle_alpha   90.00
_cell.angle_beta   90.00
_cell.angle_gamma   90.00
#
_symmetry.space_group_name_H-M   'P 1'
#
loop_
_entity.id
_entity.type
_entity.pdbx_description
1 polymer ?
#
loop_
_entity_poly.entity_id
_entity_poly.type
_entity_poly.pdbx_seq_one_letter_code
_entity_poly.pdbx_strand_id
1 'polypeptide(L)'
;MTQQPLPILRLLLTLFTCVIASTAHANSDTAKTIHHTLNIKLEPGSSTITAQDTITLPDHLASLPYFEFLLHAGLNPQSSTHSIETVATPSNSIQHHYRVTLTADKQAITLNYSGIINHPISATGEQYARGFKETPGLIDKEGIFLAGSTLWYPLVPEQLVSFELSISLPEGWSAVSQGSRIPTLLEALPGWTNVMWQEKQPQDDIFIIANRFHEYSQSAGATEAMVFLRDADETLAQKYLDTTAQYLSMYNKLFGLYPYQKFAMVENFWDTGYGMPSFTLLGPRVIRFPFILHSSFPHEILHNWWGNGVFVDYSQGNWAEGLTTYLADHLIAEQRGHAISYRRDILQRYSDFVSDGRDFPLSEFRSRHSAATEAVGYGKTLMLFHMLRQQLGNRDFVRALARLYRQQQFEITSFGDVEAVFSASSDTKLAPFFEQWVQRAGAPSLKLTHASATKQGTQYSLKASLVQQQAGSPFKLQIPVMIYLEGQSEPHVEMVTMASAQTHISLTFDARPLRIEVDPMFDLFRRLDDKEIPSALSQGFGAEHVLMLLPSKADHKLLSEYRNMAQAWARNQPGDWQVKLDSEITQLPSDRAVWILGWNNLFSSTVKAALKEQGVSLNGDTLILKEKSLAIANHSAMLTARHPENSGATLIWLATSRAAAVPALARKLPHYRKYSYLVFEGDEGNNVAKGQWRVLNSPMSLDFHYSDHAGKDNSNRDNFKLTPAVALAQLPPVFSAKRMLTDVAFLASKAMQGRGLGTPELDQAADYIAHEFKKMGLQPGGDNNGFFQRWSEDVGAPLGEIQLTNVVAVLPGSKPQLAGESLVISAHYDHLGLGWPDVHKGDEGKAHLGADDNASGVAVMLEVARQVSKKWNPARSIVFIAFTAEEAGLRGSQHYTHAISALPARQAIAVLNLDTVGRVGSGPVTVFGTQSARELLHVIRGAGFVSGIQTQAINTDLGFSDQKSFYDIGVPGVQFFGSAHHDFHRPTDTIERIDSAGMVKVATILKETAEYLANTPGGLTVNLPKAAPQKRSQRARQGRRVSVGTMPDFAFSGNGVRITGTTPNSPAAQAGLANGDILTHINGKTISDLAAYASVLRSLKAGETITLQYQRNGNHHQVEITAIER
;
A
#
# COMPACT_ATOMS: atom_id res chain seq x y z
N MET A 1 -26.71 27.19 14.75
CA MET A 1 -25.70 28.16 14.27
C MET A 1 -24.52 27.36 13.79
N THR A 2 -24.20 27.56 12.52
CA THR A 2 -23.69 26.62 11.51
C THR A 2 -22.16 26.63 11.39
N GLN A 3 -21.55 25.46 11.17
CA GLN A 3 -20.09 25.24 11.07
C GLN A 3 -19.72 24.61 9.71
N GLN A 4 -18.64 25.10 9.10
CA GLN A 4 -18.03 24.68 7.82
C GLN A 4 -16.59 24.17 8.05
N PRO A 5 -16.12 23.21 7.24
CA PRO A 5 -14.79 23.29 6.61
C PRO A 5 -14.91 23.19 5.07
N LEU A 6 -13.97 23.84 4.35
CA LEU A 6 -13.99 24.11 2.88
C LEU A 6 -14.29 22.86 2.03
N PRO A 7 -15.12 22.96 0.95
CA PRO A 7 -14.97 23.92 -0.14
C PRO A 7 -15.93 25.12 0.01
N ILE A 8 -15.38 26.23 0.52
CA ILE A 8 -15.99 27.55 0.41
C ILE A 8 -15.56 28.10 -0.95
N LEU A 9 -16.40 27.92 -1.97
CA LEU A 9 -16.40 28.85 -3.10
C LEU A 9 -17.81 29.21 -3.60
N ARG A 10 -18.87 28.48 -3.20
CA ARG A 10 -20.25 28.82 -3.61
C ARG A 10 -21.27 29.07 -2.49
N LEU A 11 -20.99 28.70 -1.23
CA LEU A 11 -22.05 28.72 -0.19
C LEU A 11 -22.31 30.10 0.43
N LEU A 12 -21.44 31.10 0.26
CA LEU A 12 -21.63 32.43 0.85
C LEU A 12 -22.39 33.42 -0.06
N LEU A 13 -22.77 33.04 -1.28
CA LEU A 13 -23.44 33.95 -2.23
C LEU A 13 -24.93 33.67 -2.50
N THR A 14 -25.50 32.58 -1.99
CA THR A 14 -26.92 32.22 -2.22
C THR A 14 -27.88 32.71 -1.14
N LEU A 15 -27.71 33.95 -0.69
CA LEU A 15 -28.67 34.62 0.22
C LEU A 15 -28.95 36.05 -0.25
N PHE A 16 -29.36 36.23 -1.51
CA PHE A 16 -30.27 37.31 -1.96
C PHE A 16 -30.60 37.12 -3.46
N THR A 17 -31.59 36.27 -3.77
CA THR A 17 -32.24 36.25 -5.09
C THR A 17 -33.39 37.25 -5.10
N CYS A 18 -33.22 38.38 -5.81
CA CYS A 18 -34.34 39.16 -6.33
C CYS A 18 -34.48 38.88 -7.83
N VAL A 19 -35.57 38.19 -8.16
CA VAL A 19 -36.34 38.16 -9.42
C VAL A 19 -35.72 38.89 -10.62
N ILE A 20 -35.38 38.15 -11.67
CA ILE A 20 -35.85 38.34 -13.06
C ILE A 20 -35.73 36.99 -13.79
N ALA A 21 -36.77 36.67 -14.57
CA ALA A 21 -37.08 35.37 -15.13
C ALA A 21 -36.30 35.03 -16.41
N SER A 22 -35.99 33.73 -16.54
CA SER A 22 -35.91 32.87 -17.73
C SER A 22 -35.87 33.50 -19.14
N THR A 23 -34.87 33.10 -19.94
CA THR A 23 -35.09 32.38 -21.23
C THR A 23 -33.77 31.85 -21.84
N ALA A 24 -33.89 30.67 -22.45
CA ALA A 24 -33.11 30.11 -23.57
C ALA A 24 -31.68 29.58 -23.36
N HIS A 25 -31.56 28.27 -23.62
CA HIS A 25 -30.33 27.61 -24.05
C HIS A 25 -29.89 28.18 -25.41
N ALA A 26 -28.66 28.67 -25.48
CA ALA A 26 -27.92 28.84 -26.73
C ALA A 26 -26.43 28.60 -26.47
N ASN A 27 -25.84 27.70 -27.27
CA ASN A 27 -24.39 27.60 -27.44
C ASN A 27 -23.81 28.96 -27.84
N SER A 28 -22.81 29.43 -27.11
CA SER A 28 -21.76 30.29 -27.66
C SER A 28 -20.50 30.23 -26.80
N ASP A 29 -19.42 29.71 -27.41
CA ASP A 29 -18.03 29.98 -27.05
C ASP A 29 -17.79 31.50 -26.91
N THR A 30 -17.71 32.02 -25.69
CA THR A 30 -16.98 33.27 -25.37
C THR A 30 -16.57 33.25 -23.89
N ALA A 31 -15.29 33.52 -23.64
CA ALA A 31 -14.55 33.28 -22.40
C ALA A 31 -15.27 33.75 -21.11
N LYS A 32 -15.37 32.85 -20.12
CA LYS A 32 -15.80 33.12 -18.73
C LYS A 32 -14.63 33.31 -17.76
N THR A 33 -13.45 33.61 -18.31
CA THR A 33 -12.21 33.65 -17.54
C THR A 33 -11.74 35.09 -17.44
N ILE A 34 -11.55 35.55 -16.21
CA ILE A 34 -10.88 36.82 -15.91
C ILE A 34 -9.38 36.55 -15.88
N HIS A 35 -8.57 37.43 -16.46
CA HIS A 35 -7.12 37.33 -16.37
C HIS A 35 -6.57 38.36 -15.39
N HIS A 36 -5.70 37.93 -14.48
CA HIS A 36 -5.04 38.81 -13.52
C HIS A 36 -3.54 38.90 -13.82
N THR A 37 -3.01 40.11 -13.97
CA THR A 37 -1.56 40.36 -13.96
C THR A 37 -1.20 41.03 -12.65
N LEU A 38 -0.68 40.23 -11.71
CA LEU A 38 -0.47 40.58 -10.31
C LEU A 38 1.01 40.85 -10.04
N ASN A 39 1.31 42.05 -9.55
CA ASN A 39 2.59 42.40 -8.97
C ASN A 39 2.40 42.65 -7.47
N ILE A 40 2.88 41.73 -6.64
CA ILE A 40 2.66 41.76 -5.20
C ILE A 40 3.95 41.78 -4.40
N LYS A 41 3.91 42.45 -3.25
CA LYS A 41 4.94 42.47 -2.23
C LYS A 41 4.37 41.94 -0.93
N LEU A 42 5.01 40.93 -0.35
CA LEU A 42 4.60 40.28 0.88
C LEU A 42 5.61 40.52 1.99
N GLU A 43 5.14 40.98 3.16
CA GLU A 43 5.97 41.32 4.32
C GLU A 43 5.56 40.47 5.55
N PRO A 44 6.15 39.27 5.73
CA PRO A 44 5.86 38.36 6.85
C PRO A 44 5.99 38.99 8.24
N GLY A 45 6.94 39.92 8.41
CA GLY A 45 7.20 40.57 9.70
C GLY A 45 6.12 41.55 10.15
N SER A 46 5.33 42.09 9.21
CA SER A 46 4.24 43.05 9.48
C SER A 46 2.87 42.53 9.01
N SER A 47 2.78 41.26 8.61
CA SER A 47 1.58 40.64 8.04
C SER A 47 0.96 41.41 6.86
N THR A 48 1.80 42.15 6.12
CA THR A 48 1.33 43.11 5.11
C THR A 48 1.42 42.53 3.71
N ILE A 49 0.41 42.83 2.89
CA ILE A 49 0.43 42.65 1.43
C ILE A 49 0.26 44.02 0.76
N THR A 50 1.01 44.25 -0.30
CA THR A 50 0.79 45.33 -1.26
C THR A 50 0.69 44.72 -2.64
N ALA A 51 -0.31 45.09 -3.41
CA ALA A 51 -0.59 44.52 -4.72
C ALA A 51 -0.99 45.59 -5.73
N GLN A 52 -0.48 45.42 -6.94
CA GLN A 52 -0.99 46.03 -8.15
C GLN A 52 -1.52 44.90 -9.05
N ASP A 53 -2.80 44.95 -9.38
CA ASP A 53 -3.51 43.96 -10.18
C ASP A 53 -4.07 44.61 -11.44
N THR A 54 -3.63 44.15 -12.60
CA THR A 54 -4.29 44.46 -13.87
C THR A 54 -5.23 43.32 -14.24
N ILE A 55 -6.53 43.61 -14.13
CA ILE A 55 -7.63 42.67 -14.39
C ILE A 55 -8.09 42.85 -15.83
N THR A 56 -7.92 41.84 -16.68
CA THR A 56 -8.52 41.78 -18.00
C THR A 56 -9.87 41.07 -17.94
N LEU A 57 -10.93 41.80 -18.31
CA LEU A 57 -12.30 41.30 -18.28
C LEU A 57 -12.67 40.58 -19.58
N PRO A 58 -13.42 39.48 -19.51
CA PRO A 58 -14.04 38.89 -20.70
C PRO A 58 -15.10 39.83 -21.29
N ASP A 59 -15.37 39.69 -22.59
CA ASP A 59 -16.26 40.59 -23.34
C ASP A 59 -17.63 40.80 -22.70
N HIS A 60 -18.20 39.75 -22.12
CA HIS A 60 -19.51 39.84 -21.48
C HIS A 60 -19.49 40.76 -20.25
N LEU A 61 -18.42 40.75 -19.44
CA LEU A 61 -18.27 41.68 -18.30
C LEU A 61 -17.81 43.07 -18.75
N ALA A 62 -16.90 43.15 -19.73
CA ALA A 62 -16.44 44.43 -20.28
C ALA A 62 -17.57 45.24 -20.95
N SER A 63 -18.63 44.57 -21.39
CA SER A 63 -19.83 45.21 -21.96
C SER A 63 -20.72 45.91 -20.91
N LEU A 64 -20.60 45.55 -19.63
CA LEU A 64 -21.42 46.08 -18.55
C LEU A 64 -20.95 47.49 -18.13
N PRO A 65 -21.83 48.33 -17.54
CA PRO A 65 -21.44 49.63 -17.01
C PRO A 65 -20.60 49.51 -15.72
N TYR A 66 -20.72 48.40 -15.02
CA TYR A 66 -19.98 48.07 -13.81
C TYR A 66 -19.86 46.56 -13.64
N PHE A 67 -18.94 46.12 -12.79
CA PHE A 67 -18.94 44.76 -12.24
C PHE A 67 -18.66 44.82 -10.74
N GLU A 68 -18.95 43.73 -10.05
CA GLU A 68 -18.79 43.61 -8.60
C GLU A 68 -17.77 42.53 -8.26
N PHE A 69 -16.99 42.76 -7.20
CA PHE A 69 -15.97 41.82 -6.73
C PHE A 69 -15.87 41.83 -5.22
N LEU A 70 -15.33 40.74 -4.69
CA LEU A 70 -15.07 40.53 -3.28
C LEU A 70 -13.59 40.74 -3.00
N LEU A 71 -13.28 41.43 -1.91
CA LEU A 71 -11.91 41.60 -1.43
C LEU A 71 -11.89 41.52 0.10
N HIS A 72 -10.77 41.09 0.65
CA HIS A 72 -10.58 40.97 2.08
C HIS A 72 -10.79 42.31 2.78
N ALA A 73 -11.52 42.31 3.91
CA ALA A 73 -11.90 43.51 4.66
C ALA A 73 -10.71 44.35 5.15
N GLY A 74 -9.56 43.72 5.31
CA GLY A 74 -8.29 44.36 5.66
C GLY A 74 -7.56 45.04 4.50
N LEU A 75 -8.08 44.96 3.26
CA LEU A 75 -7.48 45.52 2.06
C LEU A 75 -8.33 46.66 1.50
N ASN A 76 -7.68 47.72 1.02
CA ASN A 76 -8.35 48.90 0.49
C ASN A 76 -8.03 49.08 -1.01
N PRO A 77 -8.98 48.81 -1.92
CA PRO A 77 -8.75 48.95 -3.36
C PRO A 77 -8.88 50.40 -3.83
N GLN A 78 -7.98 50.79 -4.72
CA GLN A 78 -7.95 52.09 -5.39
C GLN A 78 -7.67 51.89 -6.88
N SER A 79 -8.27 52.73 -7.73
CA SER A 79 -7.95 52.79 -9.17
C SER A 79 -7.72 54.23 -9.58
N SER A 80 -6.78 54.43 -10.52
CA SER A 80 -6.50 55.75 -11.09
C SER A 80 -7.44 56.12 -12.24
N THR A 81 -8.11 55.14 -12.85
CA THR A 81 -8.93 55.32 -14.07
C THR A 81 -10.41 54.97 -13.90
N HIS A 82 -10.78 54.32 -12.79
CA HIS A 82 -12.15 53.87 -12.51
C HIS A 82 -12.60 54.27 -11.10
N SER A 83 -13.90 54.52 -10.91
CA SER A 83 -14.48 54.75 -9.59
C SER A 83 -14.85 53.43 -8.92
N ILE A 84 -14.48 53.28 -7.65
CA ILE A 84 -14.80 52.11 -6.82
C ILE A 84 -15.69 52.56 -5.66
N GLU A 85 -16.81 51.86 -5.47
CA GLU A 85 -17.71 52.07 -4.33
C GLU A 85 -17.88 50.78 -3.52
N THR A 86 -18.06 50.92 -2.21
CA THR A 86 -18.36 49.78 -1.32
C THR A 86 -19.87 49.53 -1.35
N VAL A 87 -20.29 48.34 -1.77
CA VAL A 87 -21.70 47.95 -1.89
C VAL A 87 -22.24 47.41 -0.56
N ALA A 88 -21.46 46.57 0.12
CA ALA A 88 -21.86 45.96 1.38
C ALA A 88 -20.64 45.55 2.23
N THR A 89 -20.78 45.68 3.54
CA THR A 89 -19.82 45.23 4.55
C THR A 89 -20.57 44.39 5.61
N PRO A 90 -20.75 43.08 5.39
CA PRO A 90 -21.42 42.23 6.36
C PRO A 90 -20.70 42.30 7.72
N SER A 91 -21.45 42.57 8.79
CA SER A 91 -20.87 42.66 10.14
C SER A 91 -20.25 41.31 10.54
N ASN A 92 -19.01 41.35 11.05
CA ASN A 92 -18.19 40.19 11.42
C ASN A 92 -17.77 39.26 10.24
N SER A 93 -17.63 39.79 9.03
CA SER A 93 -17.09 39.05 7.88
C SER A 93 -15.68 39.53 7.49
N ILE A 94 -14.84 38.61 6.99
CA ILE A 94 -13.56 38.93 6.35
C ILE A 94 -13.73 39.49 4.92
N GLN A 95 -14.97 39.57 4.43
CA GLN A 95 -15.32 39.94 3.06
C GLN A 95 -15.91 41.35 2.99
N HIS A 96 -15.40 42.18 2.10
CA HIS A 96 -16.03 43.41 1.63
C HIS A 96 -16.48 43.25 0.18
N HIS A 97 -17.63 43.83 -0.15
CA HIS A 97 -18.18 43.83 -1.50
C HIS A 97 -17.99 45.19 -2.16
N TYR A 98 -17.34 45.20 -3.32
CA TYR A 98 -17.01 46.42 -4.07
C TYR A 98 -17.66 46.38 -5.45
N ARG A 99 -18.01 47.55 -5.96
CA ARG A 99 -18.43 47.77 -7.34
C ARG A 99 -17.46 48.72 -8.03
N VAL A 100 -17.01 48.35 -9.23
CA VAL A 100 -16.19 49.21 -10.09
C VAL A 100 -17.02 49.69 -11.26
N THR A 101 -17.14 51.00 -11.45
CA THR A 101 -17.77 51.58 -12.64
C THR A 101 -16.75 51.72 -13.78
N LEU A 102 -17.10 51.23 -14.98
CA LEU A 102 -16.19 51.17 -16.12
C LEU A 102 -16.22 52.47 -16.95
N THR A 103 -15.28 53.38 -16.70
CA THR A 103 -15.24 54.75 -17.26
C THR A 103 -14.19 54.98 -18.35
N ALA A 104 -13.12 54.18 -18.40
CA ALA A 104 -12.08 54.14 -19.44
C ALA A 104 -11.86 52.68 -19.89
N ASP A 105 -10.91 52.39 -20.82
CA ASP A 105 -10.60 51.07 -21.40
C ASP A 105 -11.27 49.89 -20.66
N LYS A 106 -12.44 49.47 -21.18
CA LYS A 106 -13.34 48.58 -20.43
C LYS A 106 -12.83 47.15 -20.36
N GLN A 107 -11.80 46.80 -21.14
CA GLN A 107 -11.24 45.46 -21.17
C GLN A 107 -10.15 45.26 -20.12
N ALA A 108 -9.46 46.30 -19.64
CA ALA A 108 -8.36 46.16 -18.68
C ALA A 108 -8.41 47.22 -17.57
N ILE A 109 -8.42 46.77 -16.32
CA ILE A 109 -8.59 47.60 -15.13
C ILE A 109 -7.42 47.41 -14.19
N THR A 110 -6.77 48.49 -13.79
CA THR A 110 -5.69 48.40 -12.79
C THR A 110 -6.18 48.84 -11.42
N LEU A 111 -6.04 47.95 -10.45
CA LEU A 111 -6.33 48.16 -9.04
C LEU A 111 -5.03 48.12 -8.23
N ASN A 112 -4.88 49.05 -7.30
CA ASN A 112 -3.83 49.02 -6.28
C ASN A 112 -4.49 48.83 -4.92
N TYR A 113 -4.01 47.88 -4.13
CA TYR A 113 -4.52 47.62 -2.79
C TYR A 113 -3.43 47.16 -1.84
N SER A 114 -3.58 47.53 -0.58
CA SER A 114 -2.64 47.14 0.47
C SER A 114 -3.35 47.00 1.81
N GLY A 115 -2.78 46.20 2.70
CA GLY A 115 -3.26 46.08 4.07
C GLY A 115 -2.74 44.83 4.77
N ILE A 116 -3.45 44.41 5.81
CA ILE A 116 -3.02 43.31 6.70
C ILE A 116 -3.92 42.09 6.51
N ILE A 117 -3.29 40.92 6.38
CA ILE A 117 -3.94 39.61 6.42
C ILE A 117 -3.25 38.76 7.47
N ASN A 118 -3.90 38.58 8.62
CA ASN A 118 -3.38 37.76 9.70
C ASN A 118 -4.52 37.09 10.46
N HIS A 119 -4.96 35.93 9.97
CA HIS A 119 -5.90 35.07 10.69
C HIS A 119 -5.15 33.88 11.28
N PRO A 120 -5.00 33.81 12.61
CA PRO A 120 -4.23 32.74 13.24
C PRO A 120 -4.90 31.38 13.02
N ILE A 121 -4.07 30.35 12.99
CA ILE A 121 -4.50 28.97 12.81
C ILE A 121 -5.33 28.53 14.03
N SER A 122 -6.55 28.05 13.79
CA SER A 122 -7.49 27.62 14.83
C SER A 122 -7.87 26.14 14.68
N ALA A 123 -8.16 25.44 15.79
CA ALA A 123 -8.58 24.04 15.78
C ALA A 123 -10.10 23.93 15.65
N THR A 124 -10.59 23.00 14.82
CA THR A 124 -12.04 22.72 14.68
C THR A 124 -12.45 21.48 15.49
N GLY A 125 -13.53 21.62 16.29
CA GLY A 125 -14.45 20.60 16.85
C GLY A 125 -13.92 19.26 17.42
N GLU A 126 -14.28 18.96 18.68
CA GLU A 126 -13.89 17.75 19.45
C GLU A 126 -14.40 16.38 18.91
N GLN A 127 -15.14 16.31 17.80
CA GLN A 127 -15.74 15.03 17.34
C GLN A 127 -14.82 14.12 16.52
N TYR A 128 -13.60 14.55 16.19
CA TYR A 128 -12.59 13.70 15.57
C TYR A 128 -11.31 13.68 16.41
N ALA A 129 -10.77 12.48 16.65
CA ALA A 129 -9.50 12.24 17.37
C ALA A 129 -8.23 12.78 16.64
N ARG A 130 -8.40 13.69 15.66
CA ARG A 130 -7.38 14.46 14.95
C ARG A 130 -8.00 15.80 14.55
N GLY A 131 -8.05 16.77 15.47
CA GLY A 131 -8.55 18.11 15.14
C GLY A 131 -7.71 18.71 14.02
N PHE A 132 -8.33 18.95 12.86
CA PHE A 132 -7.69 19.69 11.78
C PHE A 132 -7.60 21.16 12.18
N LYS A 133 -6.51 21.81 11.80
CA LYS A 133 -6.35 23.24 12.01
C LYS A 133 -6.50 23.97 10.69
N GLU A 134 -7.20 25.10 10.72
CA GLU A 134 -7.53 25.88 9.53
C GLU A 134 -7.27 27.36 9.76
N THR A 135 -7.09 28.10 8.66
CA THR A 135 -7.02 29.56 8.65
C THR A 135 -7.72 30.08 7.39
N PRO A 136 -8.49 31.18 7.48
CA PRO A 136 -8.96 31.91 6.30
C PRO A 136 -7.84 32.50 5.45
N GLY A 137 -6.65 32.72 6.02
CA GLY A 137 -5.49 33.29 5.33
C GLY A 137 -4.52 33.95 6.30
N LEU A 138 -3.22 33.77 6.08
CA LEU A 138 -2.19 34.16 7.03
C LEU A 138 -0.93 34.63 6.31
N ILE A 139 -0.46 35.83 6.65
CA ILE A 139 0.88 36.32 6.35
C ILE A 139 1.62 36.47 7.68
N ASP A 140 2.56 35.56 7.96
CA ASP A 140 3.30 35.55 9.22
C ASP A 140 4.74 35.07 9.01
N LYS A 141 5.62 35.36 9.99
CA LYS A 141 7.02 34.92 9.98
C LYS A 141 7.19 33.39 9.93
N GLU A 142 6.20 32.62 10.39
CA GLU A 142 6.19 31.15 10.33
C GLU A 142 5.87 30.61 8.94
N GLY A 143 5.19 31.41 8.10
CA GLY A 143 4.82 31.07 6.73
C GLY A 143 3.64 31.89 6.21
N ILE A 144 3.42 31.81 4.90
CA ILE A 144 2.31 32.47 4.21
C ILE A 144 1.38 31.42 3.59
N PHE A 145 0.08 31.57 3.82
CA PHE A 145 -0.99 30.84 3.13
C PHE A 145 -2.07 31.83 2.69
N LEU A 146 -2.25 31.96 1.37
CA LEU A 146 -3.32 32.74 0.76
C LEU A 146 -4.06 31.89 -0.27
N ALA A 147 -5.38 31.95 -0.24
CA ALA A 147 -6.30 31.28 -1.15
C ALA A 147 -7.43 32.25 -1.54
N GLY A 148 -8.28 31.93 -2.49
CA GLY A 148 -9.41 32.76 -2.91
C GLY A 148 -10.41 32.97 -1.80
N SER A 149 -10.55 31.99 -0.91
CA SER A 149 -11.31 32.14 0.34
C SER A 149 -10.71 33.17 1.32
N THR A 150 -9.42 33.51 1.18
CA THR A 150 -8.79 34.64 1.86
C THR A 150 -9.24 35.99 1.28
N LEU A 151 -9.73 36.00 0.03
CA LEU A 151 -10.07 37.21 -0.72
C LEU A 151 -8.87 38.17 -0.85
N TRP A 152 -7.66 37.62 -1.01
CA TRP A 152 -6.42 38.40 -1.12
C TRP A 152 -6.28 39.12 -2.47
N TYR A 153 -7.06 38.71 -3.47
CA TYR A 153 -7.21 39.36 -4.77
C TYR A 153 -8.70 39.64 -5.06
N PRO A 154 -9.01 40.55 -5.99
CA PRO A 154 -10.38 40.85 -6.43
C PRO A 154 -11.09 39.62 -7.01
N LEU A 155 -11.90 38.93 -6.19
CA LEU A 155 -12.61 37.73 -6.59
C LEU A 155 -13.99 38.07 -7.14
N VAL A 156 -14.24 37.75 -8.40
CA VAL A 156 -15.56 37.92 -9.03
C VAL A 156 -16.33 36.59 -8.91
N PRO A 157 -17.49 36.57 -8.23
CA PRO A 157 -18.29 35.35 -8.08
C PRO A 157 -18.61 34.67 -9.42
N GLU A 158 -18.59 33.34 -9.42
CA GLU A 158 -18.97 32.49 -10.57
C GLU A 158 -18.06 32.60 -11.82
N GLN A 159 -16.97 33.36 -11.76
CA GLN A 159 -15.97 33.47 -12.83
C GLN A 159 -14.74 32.61 -12.50
N LEU A 160 -14.14 32.03 -13.53
CA LEU A 160 -12.83 31.38 -13.43
C LEU A 160 -11.73 32.43 -13.64
N VAL A 161 -10.52 32.11 -13.20
CA VAL A 161 -9.36 33.01 -13.28
C VAL A 161 -8.21 32.37 -14.05
N SER A 162 -7.44 33.20 -14.73
CA SER A 162 -6.07 32.87 -15.19
C SER A 162 -5.15 33.98 -14.70
N PHE A 163 -3.86 33.74 -14.58
CA PHE A 163 -2.99 34.74 -13.97
C PHE A 163 -1.53 34.70 -14.42
N GLU A 164 -0.91 35.87 -14.33
CA GLU A 164 0.54 36.07 -14.19
C GLU A 164 0.80 36.69 -12.82
N LEU A 165 1.66 36.07 -12.02
CA LEU A 165 1.87 36.43 -10.63
C LEU A 165 3.36 36.65 -10.36
N SER A 166 3.73 37.90 -10.10
CA SER A 166 5.05 38.32 -9.67
C SER A 166 5.03 38.62 -8.17
N ILE A 167 5.86 37.92 -7.40
CA ILE A 167 5.88 37.96 -5.95
C ILE A 167 7.24 38.43 -5.45
N SER A 168 7.27 39.58 -4.78
CA SER A 168 8.42 40.09 -4.04
C SER A 168 8.35 39.65 -2.57
N LEU A 169 9.36 38.90 -2.14
CA LEU A 169 9.50 38.36 -0.78
C LEU A 169 10.84 38.76 -0.15
N PRO A 170 10.99 38.73 1.18
CA PRO A 170 12.29 38.92 1.83
C PRO A 170 13.33 37.89 1.35
N GLU A 171 14.61 38.26 1.37
CA GLU A 171 15.71 37.36 1.04
C GLU A 171 15.62 36.01 1.78
N GLY A 172 15.86 34.91 1.05
CA GLY A 172 15.79 33.54 1.56
C GLY A 172 14.38 32.94 1.63
N TRP A 173 13.33 33.69 1.29
CA TRP A 173 11.98 33.15 1.09
C TRP A 173 11.76 32.77 -0.38
N SER A 174 10.89 31.79 -0.59
CA SER A 174 10.35 31.41 -1.89
C SER A 174 8.84 31.21 -1.78
N ALA A 175 8.16 31.10 -2.93
CA ALA A 175 6.73 30.89 -3.01
C ALA A 175 6.34 29.89 -4.10
N VAL A 176 5.24 29.20 -3.87
CA VAL A 176 4.61 28.24 -4.77
C VAL A 176 3.19 28.71 -5.08
N SER A 177 2.85 28.68 -6.37
CA SER A 177 1.49 28.90 -6.87
C SER A 177 1.16 27.84 -7.93
N GLN A 178 -0.01 27.94 -8.55
CA GLN A 178 -0.41 27.05 -9.64
C GLN A 178 0.40 27.31 -10.92
N GLY A 179 0.45 26.29 -11.79
CA GLY A 179 0.96 26.42 -13.14
C GLY A 179 2.48 26.44 -13.26
N SER A 180 2.97 27.27 -14.17
CA SER A 180 4.35 27.28 -14.67
C SER A 180 5.24 28.27 -13.91
N ARG A 181 6.47 27.88 -13.54
CA ARG A 181 7.45 28.83 -12.99
C ARG A 181 8.11 29.56 -14.15
N ILE A 182 8.08 30.89 -14.15
CA ILE A 182 8.71 31.70 -15.19
C ILE A 182 10.06 32.21 -14.67
N PRO A 183 11.12 32.27 -15.51
CA PRO A 183 12.36 32.94 -15.16
C PRO A 183 12.11 34.40 -14.75
N THR A 184 12.67 34.81 -13.62
CA THR A 184 12.57 36.18 -13.13
C THR A 184 13.33 37.12 -14.06
N LEU A 185 12.63 38.00 -14.79
CA LEU A 185 13.23 38.96 -15.73
C LEU A 185 13.60 40.31 -15.08
N LEU A 186 13.12 40.57 -13.86
CA LEU A 186 13.35 41.80 -13.11
C LEU A 186 14.40 41.57 -12.02
N GLU A 187 15.42 42.45 -11.95
CA GLU A 187 16.36 42.46 -10.83
C GLU A 187 15.60 42.67 -9.51
N ALA A 188 15.90 41.82 -8.52
CA ALA A 188 15.32 41.98 -7.19
C ALA A 188 15.91 43.21 -6.49
N LEU A 189 15.08 43.93 -5.73
CA LEU A 189 15.57 44.99 -4.86
C LEU A 189 16.56 44.42 -3.82
N PRO A 190 17.55 45.19 -3.34
CA PRO A 190 18.45 44.73 -2.29
C PRO A 190 17.67 44.21 -1.05
N GLY A 191 17.96 42.98 -0.62
CA GLY A 191 17.27 42.30 0.49
C GLY A 191 15.93 41.62 0.12
N TRP A 192 15.59 41.54 -1.17
CA TRP A 192 14.38 40.91 -1.69
C TRP A 192 14.70 39.77 -2.66
N THR A 193 13.74 38.87 -2.84
CA THR A 193 13.73 37.80 -3.83
C THR A 193 12.42 37.88 -4.61
N ASN A 194 12.51 37.73 -5.93
CA ASN A 194 11.35 37.76 -6.82
C ASN A 194 11.07 36.35 -7.37
N VAL A 195 9.84 35.88 -7.21
CA VAL A 195 9.36 34.60 -7.73
C VAL A 195 8.17 34.85 -8.65
N MET A 196 8.17 34.23 -9.84
CA MET A 196 7.12 34.40 -10.84
C MET A 196 6.44 33.07 -11.18
N TRP A 197 5.10 33.10 -11.20
CA TRP A 197 4.24 31.99 -11.59
C TRP A 197 3.23 32.44 -12.64
N GLN A 198 2.80 31.52 -13.51
CA GLN A 198 1.76 31.79 -14.49
C GLN A 198 0.89 30.56 -14.72
N GLU A 199 -0.42 30.78 -14.80
CA GLU A 199 -1.37 29.80 -15.28
C GLU A 199 -2.29 30.46 -16.32
N LYS A 200 -2.29 29.91 -17.53
CA LYS A 200 -3.06 30.43 -18.66
C LYS A 200 -4.42 29.73 -18.80
N GLN A 201 -4.53 28.51 -18.28
CA GLN A 201 -5.76 27.75 -18.29
C GLN A 201 -6.70 28.25 -17.18
N PRO A 202 -8.02 28.17 -17.37
CA PRO A 202 -8.98 28.57 -16.35
C PRO A 202 -8.77 27.80 -15.03
N GLN A 203 -8.70 28.53 -13.92
CA GLN A 203 -8.58 28.04 -12.55
C GLN A 203 -9.79 28.51 -11.74
N ASP A 204 -10.15 27.77 -10.69
CA ASP A 204 -11.18 28.17 -9.73
C ASP A 204 -10.64 29.13 -8.64
N ASP A 205 -9.32 29.19 -8.47
CA ASP A 205 -8.67 29.96 -7.41
C ASP A 205 -7.23 30.41 -7.80
N ILE A 206 -6.62 31.34 -7.07
CA ILE A 206 -5.19 31.68 -7.08
C ILE A 206 -4.61 31.49 -5.67
N PHE A 207 -3.68 30.52 -5.54
CA PHE A 207 -3.02 30.20 -4.27
C PHE A 207 -1.63 30.81 -4.18
N ILE A 208 -1.24 31.22 -2.96
CA ILE A 208 0.16 31.55 -2.62
C ILE A 208 0.53 30.81 -1.34
N ILE A 209 1.51 29.93 -1.45
CA ILE A 209 2.20 29.31 -0.31
C ILE A 209 3.62 29.81 -0.29
N ALA A 210 4.05 30.48 0.78
CA ALA A 210 5.42 30.99 0.88
C ALA A 210 6.09 30.60 2.20
N ASN A 211 7.37 30.25 2.11
CA ASN A 211 8.23 29.97 3.25
C ASN A 211 9.71 30.03 2.84
N ARG A 212 10.60 29.75 3.78
CA ARG A 212 12.02 29.46 3.50
C ARG A 212 12.12 28.00 3.06
N PHE A 213 12.06 27.76 1.75
CA PHE A 213 12.05 26.42 1.19
C PHE A 213 13.43 25.99 0.67
N HIS A 214 13.72 24.71 0.88
CA HIS A 214 14.65 23.93 0.07
C HIS A 214 13.87 23.30 -1.08
N GLU A 215 14.27 23.60 -2.31
CA GLU A 215 13.56 23.19 -3.52
C GLU A 215 14.30 22.04 -4.23
N TYR A 216 13.55 21.04 -4.66
CA TYR A 216 14.05 19.90 -5.43
C TYR A 216 13.14 19.68 -6.64
N SER A 217 13.69 19.34 -7.79
CA SER A 217 12.87 18.99 -8.95
C SER A 217 13.49 17.89 -9.81
N GLN A 218 12.65 17.21 -10.57
CA GLN A 218 13.07 16.29 -11.62
C GLN A 218 12.03 16.23 -12.75
N SER A 219 12.46 15.82 -13.94
CA SER A 219 11.52 15.53 -15.03
C SER A 219 10.68 14.28 -14.73
N ALA A 220 9.37 14.40 -14.94
CA ALA A 220 8.38 13.34 -14.85
C ALA A 220 7.67 13.15 -16.22
N GLY A 221 8.47 13.02 -17.27
CA GLY A 221 7.96 13.01 -18.66
C GLY A 221 7.81 14.43 -19.18
N ALA A 222 6.61 14.79 -19.64
CA ALA A 222 6.30 16.16 -20.09
C ALA A 222 6.03 17.15 -18.94
N THR A 223 5.93 16.64 -17.71
CA THR A 223 5.63 17.42 -16.49
C THR A 223 6.88 17.50 -15.62
N GLU A 224 7.07 18.61 -14.91
CA GLU A 224 8.08 18.73 -13.86
C GLU A 224 7.51 18.26 -12.50
N ALA A 225 8.18 17.33 -11.84
CA ALA A 225 7.90 17.02 -10.44
C ALA A 225 8.74 17.92 -9.54
N MET A 226 8.13 18.52 -8.53
CA MET A 226 8.82 19.40 -7.58
C MET A 226 8.53 19.01 -6.13
N VAL A 227 9.46 19.32 -5.23
CA VAL A 227 9.27 19.19 -3.78
C VAL A 227 9.83 20.43 -3.09
N PHE A 228 9.05 21.00 -2.18
CA PHE A 228 9.42 22.15 -1.36
C PHE A 228 9.40 21.74 0.11
N LEU A 229 10.57 21.69 0.75
CA LEU A 229 10.72 21.32 2.16
C LEU A 229 11.19 22.52 2.98
N ARG A 230 10.76 22.61 4.23
CA ARG A 230 11.21 23.67 5.16
C ARG A 230 12.61 23.39 5.69
N ASP A 231 12.95 22.11 5.84
CA ASP A 231 14.28 21.62 6.19
C ASP A 231 14.88 20.83 5.02
N ALA A 232 16.19 20.90 4.83
CA ALA A 232 16.86 20.11 3.80
C ALA A 232 16.76 18.60 4.11
N ASP A 233 16.10 17.85 3.22
CA ASP A 233 16.03 16.39 3.26
C ASP A 233 15.92 15.82 1.83
N GLU A 234 17.06 15.66 1.18
CA GLU A 234 17.18 15.13 -0.18
C GLU A 234 16.56 13.73 -0.33
N THR A 235 16.65 12.89 0.71
CA THR A 235 16.11 11.53 0.67
C THR A 235 14.59 11.55 0.66
N LEU A 236 13.98 12.37 1.52
CA LEU A 236 12.54 12.55 1.53
C LEU A 236 12.05 13.16 0.22
N ALA A 237 12.73 14.20 -0.28
CA ALA A 237 12.38 14.84 -1.54
C ALA A 237 12.43 13.85 -2.71
N GLN A 238 13.50 13.07 -2.83
CA GLN A 238 13.64 12.10 -3.91
C GLN A 238 12.51 11.06 -3.93
N LYS A 239 12.03 10.63 -2.75
CA LYS A 239 10.87 9.73 -2.66
C LYS A 239 9.62 10.36 -3.25
N TYR A 240 9.28 11.59 -2.87
CA TYR A 240 8.12 12.29 -3.43
C TYR A 240 8.27 12.57 -4.93
N LEU A 241 9.47 12.91 -5.40
CA LEU A 241 9.77 13.10 -6.81
C LEU A 241 9.56 11.81 -7.63
N ASP A 242 10.10 10.69 -7.18
CA ASP A 242 9.95 9.39 -7.86
C ASP A 242 8.50 8.89 -7.80
N THR A 243 7.83 9.04 -6.66
CA THR A 243 6.41 8.68 -6.51
C THR A 243 5.52 9.52 -7.41
N THR A 244 5.76 10.84 -7.50
CA THR A 244 5.04 11.73 -8.42
C THR A 244 5.19 11.25 -9.87
N ALA A 245 6.42 10.98 -10.31
CA ALA A 245 6.67 10.51 -11.68
C ALA A 245 5.96 9.19 -12.00
N GLN A 246 5.93 8.24 -11.06
CA GLN A 246 5.23 6.96 -11.25
C GLN A 246 3.72 7.12 -11.37
N TYR A 247 3.09 7.91 -10.48
CA TYR A 247 1.64 8.12 -10.51
C TYR A 247 1.21 8.96 -11.70
N LEU A 248 1.95 10.01 -12.06
CA LEU A 248 1.70 10.77 -13.29
C LEU A 248 1.77 9.84 -14.52
N SER A 249 2.75 8.95 -14.60
CA SER A 249 2.85 7.99 -15.71
C SER A 249 1.65 7.02 -15.76
N MET A 250 1.18 6.54 -14.61
CA MET A 250 0.02 5.65 -14.53
C MET A 250 -1.27 6.37 -14.95
N TYR A 251 -1.53 7.56 -14.41
CA TYR A 251 -2.73 8.34 -14.70
C TYR A 251 -2.73 8.89 -16.12
N ASN A 252 -1.58 9.31 -16.65
CA ASN A 252 -1.44 9.72 -18.05
C ASN A 252 -1.89 8.63 -19.03
N LYS A 253 -1.61 7.36 -18.73
CA LYS A 253 -2.04 6.22 -19.55
C LYS A 253 -3.55 5.96 -19.45
N LEU A 254 -4.17 6.29 -18.32
CA LEU A 254 -5.60 6.07 -18.10
C LEU A 254 -6.47 7.18 -18.71
N PHE A 255 -6.10 8.45 -18.51
CA PHE A 255 -7.00 9.58 -18.78
C PHE A 255 -6.52 10.49 -19.92
N GLY A 256 -5.21 10.49 -20.20
CA GLY A 256 -4.57 11.48 -21.06
C GLY A 256 -3.57 12.34 -20.28
N LEU A 257 -2.86 13.21 -20.99
CA LEU A 257 -1.77 14.00 -20.43
C LEU A 257 -2.24 14.87 -19.26
N TYR A 258 -1.38 14.97 -18.26
CA TYR A 258 -1.54 15.83 -17.10
C TYR A 258 -1.70 17.31 -17.52
N PRO A 259 -2.67 18.05 -16.94
CA PRO A 259 -3.06 19.37 -17.46
C PRO A 259 -2.07 20.50 -17.19
N TYR A 260 -1.19 20.33 -16.20
CA TYR A 260 -0.30 21.39 -15.71
C TYR A 260 1.17 21.14 -16.09
N GLN A 261 1.98 22.21 -16.12
CA GLN A 261 3.41 22.07 -16.41
C GLN A 261 4.16 21.35 -15.27
N LYS A 262 3.71 21.50 -14.01
CA LYS A 262 4.30 20.86 -12.84
C LYS A 262 3.27 20.16 -11.96
N PHE A 263 3.74 19.20 -11.17
CA PHE A 263 3.10 18.83 -9.90
C PHE A 263 4.10 18.99 -8.75
N ALA A 264 3.71 19.65 -7.67
CA ALA A 264 4.57 19.84 -6.50
C ALA A 264 4.03 19.23 -5.20
N MET A 265 4.90 18.63 -4.39
CA MET A 265 4.64 18.43 -2.97
C MET A 265 5.22 19.61 -2.18
N VAL A 266 4.39 20.27 -1.37
CA VAL A 266 4.80 21.42 -0.56
C VAL A 266 4.62 21.09 0.92
N GLU A 267 5.71 21.17 1.70
CA GLU A 267 5.65 21.05 3.15
C GLU A 267 5.01 22.29 3.76
N ASN A 268 3.95 22.08 4.52
CA ASN A 268 3.25 23.14 5.22
C ASN A 268 3.88 23.47 6.58
N PHE A 269 3.55 24.62 7.15
CA PHE A 269 3.98 25.01 8.49
C PHE A 269 3.03 24.59 9.63
N TRP A 270 1.91 23.92 9.31
CA TRP A 270 1.07 23.19 10.24
C TRP A 270 0.57 21.87 9.64
N ASP A 271 0.01 20.98 10.46
CA ASP A 271 -0.45 19.67 9.97
C ASP A 271 -1.71 19.80 9.09
N THR A 272 -1.57 19.54 7.77
CA THR A 272 -2.64 19.58 6.75
C THR A 272 -2.55 18.43 5.75
N GLY A 273 -3.56 18.33 4.87
CA GLY A 273 -3.51 17.57 3.63
C GLY A 273 -4.49 18.16 2.61
N TYR A 274 -4.04 19.13 1.82
CA TYR A 274 -4.85 19.82 0.81
C TYR A 274 -4.35 19.52 -0.61
N GLY A 275 -5.26 19.17 -1.52
CA GLY A 275 -4.99 19.04 -2.94
C GLY A 275 -5.33 20.34 -3.68
N MET A 276 -4.33 20.99 -4.26
CA MET A 276 -4.49 22.20 -5.07
C MET A 276 -4.25 21.89 -6.55
N PRO A 277 -4.65 22.77 -7.48
CA PRO A 277 -4.27 22.61 -8.88
C PRO A 277 -2.74 22.74 -9.02
N SER A 278 -2.10 21.73 -9.62
CA SER A 278 -0.65 21.60 -9.82
C SER A 278 0.22 21.39 -8.56
N PHE A 279 -0.33 21.24 -7.37
CA PHE A 279 0.45 20.92 -6.16
C PHE A 279 -0.41 20.42 -4.99
N THR A 280 0.22 19.86 -3.96
CA THR A 280 -0.43 19.48 -2.71
C THR A 280 0.32 20.03 -1.50
N LEU A 281 -0.42 20.41 -0.46
CA LEU A 281 0.10 21.01 0.77
C LEU A 281 -0.06 20.02 1.93
N LEU A 282 1.06 19.44 2.37
CA LEU A 282 1.09 18.36 3.36
C LEU A 282 1.80 18.80 4.64
N GLY A 283 1.25 18.37 5.78
CA GLY A 283 1.79 18.68 7.10
C GLY A 283 3.18 18.08 7.36
N PRO A 284 4.01 18.73 8.20
CA PRO A 284 5.39 18.30 8.46
C PRO A 284 5.45 16.88 9.05
N ARG A 285 4.51 16.51 9.92
CA ARG A 285 4.49 15.13 10.44
C ARG A 285 4.03 14.12 9.39
N VAL A 286 3.06 14.53 8.56
CA VAL A 286 2.42 13.65 7.57
C VAL A 286 3.41 13.25 6.49
N ILE A 287 4.19 14.19 5.97
CA ILE A 287 5.09 13.90 4.84
C ILE A 287 6.14 12.84 5.17
N ARG A 288 6.49 12.68 6.45
CA ARG A 288 7.50 11.74 6.95
C ARG A 288 6.94 10.33 7.17
N PHE A 289 5.63 10.11 7.04
CA PHE A 289 5.05 8.78 7.16
C PHE A 289 5.14 7.99 5.83
N PRO A 290 5.82 6.83 5.80
CA PRO A 290 6.07 6.11 4.55
C PRO A 290 4.81 5.67 3.80
N PHE A 291 3.70 5.40 4.50
CA PHE A 291 2.47 4.95 3.86
C PHE A 291 1.79 6.03 3.03
N ILE A 292 2.05 7.33 3.29
CA ILE A 292 1.37 8.44 2.61
C ILE A 292 1.62 8.42 1.11
N LEU A 293 2.83 8.03 0.69
CA LEU A 293 3.23 7.86 -0.72
C LEU A 293 2.34 6.89 -1.49
N HIS A 294 1.67 5.96 -0.80
CA HIS A 294 0.83 4.92 -1.40
C HIS A 294 -0.57 4.86 -0.79
N SER A 295 -1.03 5.94 -0.16
CA SER A 295 -2.40 6.10 0.29
C SER A 295 -2.97 7.44 -0.16
N SER A 296 -2.63 8.52 0.53
CA SER A 296 -3.27 9.83 0.33
C SER A 296 -2.58 10.65 -0.76
N PHE A 297 -1.25 10.56 -0.91
CA PHE A 297 -0.54 11.32 -1.93
C PHE A 297 -1.02 11.05 -3.37
N PRO A 298 -1.24 9.79 -3.83
CA PRO A 298 -1.78 9.55 -5.17
C PRO A 298 -3.22 10.06 -5.36
N HIS A 299 -4.01 10.12 -4.29
CA HIS A 299 -5.33 10.74 -4.30
C HIS A 299 -5.23 12.23 -4.65
N GLU A 300 -4.31 12.95 -4.01
CA GLU A 300 -4.08 14.38 -4.28
C GLU A 300 -3.52 14.64 -5.69
N ILE A 301 -2.63 13.78 -6.19
CA ILE A 301 -2.18 13.84 -7.58
C ILE A 301 -3.37 13.69 -8.52
N LEU A 302 -4.25 12.73 -8.26
CA LEU A 302 -5.36 12.41 -9.15
C LEU A 302 -6.43 13.52 -9.20
N HIS A 303 -6.60 14.31 -8.14
CA HIS A 303 -7.49 15.48 -8.15
C HIS A 303 -7.18 16.50 -9.26
N ASN A 304 -5.96 16.47 -9.80
CA ASN A 304 -5.57 17.32 -10.92
C ASN A 304 -6.28 16.95 -12.24
N TRP A 305 -6.82 15.75 -12.37
CA TRP A 305 -7.76 15.41 -13.43
C TRP A 305 -9.20 15.65 -12.99
N TRP A 306 -9.56 15.27 -11.75
CA TRP A 306 -10.93 15.30 -11.24
C TRP A 306 -11.07 16.24 -10.03
N GLY A 307 -11.77 17.36 -10.20
CA GLY A 307 -11.88 18.41 -9.19
C GLY A 307 -11.12 19.67 -9.61
N ASN A 308 -9.84 19.53 -9.98
CA ASN A 308 -9.00 20.67 -10.39
C ASN A 308 -8.79 20.75 -11.91
N GLY A 309 -8.93 19.64 -12.64
CA GLY A 309 -8.80 19.61 -14.11
C GLY A 309 -10.13 19.50 -14.85
N VAL A 310 -11.14 18.97 -14.18
CA VAL A 310 -12.56 18.99 -14.57
C VAL A 310 -13.29 19.42 -13.32
N PHE A 311 -13.88 20.61 -13.34
CA PHE A 311 -14.46 21.23 -12.15
C PHE A 311 -15.79 20.58 -11.80
N VAL A 312 -16.14 20.58 -10.52
CA VAL A 312 -17.38 19.99 -10.02
C VAL A 312 -18.48 21.04 -9.98
N ASP A 313 -19.65 20.73 -10.55
CA ASP A 313 -20.88 21.45 -10.22
C ASP A 313 -21.38 21.02 -8.84
N TYR A 314 -20.89 21.68 -7.79
CA TYR A 314 -21.30 21.38 -6.44
C TYR A 314 -22.81 21.49 -6.23
N SER A 315 -23.55 22.29 -7.01
CA SER A 315 -25.01 22.39 -6.86
C SER A 315 -25.74 21.10 -7.25
N GLN A 316 -25.09 20.22 -8.02
CA GLN A 316 -25.63 18.97 -8.53
C GLN A 316 -24.90 17.71 -8.02
N GLY A 317 -24.08 17.86 -6.97
CA GLY A 317 -23.43 16.72 -6.31
C GLY A 317 -21.95 16.58 -6.67
N ASN A 318 -21.14 16.33 -5.66
CA ASN A 318 -19.70 16.13 -5.82
C ASN A 318 -19.36 14.69 -6.25
N TRP A 319 -19.20 14.49 -7.56
CA TRP A 319 -18.83 13.20 -8.15
C TRP A 319 -17.33 12.90 -8.07
N ALA A 320 -16.48 13.93 -7.98
CA ALA A 320 -15.03 13.80 -8.10
C ALA A 320 -14.43 13.04 -6.91
N GLU A 321 -14.87 13.30 -5.68
CA GLU A 321 -14.32 12.65 -4.48
C GLU A 321 -14.40 11.12 -4.57
N GLY A 322 -15.59 10.57 -4.84
CA GLY A 322 -15.77 9.13 -4.94
C GLY A 322 -15.06 8.52 -6.16
N LEU A 323 -14.97 9.24 -7.28
CA LEU A 323 -14.21 8.80 -8.44
C LEU A 323 -12.71 8.74 -8.13
N THR A 324 -12.17 9.78 -7.48
CA THR A 324 -10.77 9.85 -7.06
C THR A 324 -10.46 8.75 -6.05
N THR A 325 -11.31 8.50 -5.05
CA THR A 325 -11.15 7.36 -4.13
C THR A 325 -11.16 6.03 -4.88
N TYR A 326 -11.99 5.88 -5.92
CA TYR A 326 -12.05 4.65 -6.71
C TYR A 326 -10.76 4.41 -7.52
N LEU A 327 -10.26 5.46 -8.17
CA LEU A 327 -9.13 5.41 -9.09
C LEU A 327 -7.76 5.62 -8.40
N ALA A 328 -7.73 5.96 -7.11
CA ALA A 328 -6.52 6.00 -6.29
C ALA A 328 -6.57 4.94 -5.19
N ASP A 329 -7.34 5.16 -4.13
CA ASP A 329 -7.33 4.33 -2.91
C ASP A 329 -7.74 2.88 -3.18
N HIS A 330 -8.89 2.70 -3.85
CA HIS A 330 -9.38 1.36 -4.22
C HIS A 330 -8.50 0.71 -5.28
N LEU A 331 -8.05 1.47 -6.30
CA LEU A 331 -7.15 0.93 -7.31
C LEU A 331 -5.83 0.43 -6.72
N ILE A 332 -5.23 1.15 -5.76
CA ILE A 332 -4.03 0.69 -5.05
C ILE A 332 -4.33 -0.55 -4.20
N ALA A 333 -5.49 -0.60 -3.55
CA ALA A 333 -5.93 -1.80 -2.85
C ALA A 333 -6.11 -2.97 -3.84
N GLU A 334 -6.63 -2.74 -5.04
CA GLU A 334 -6.79 -3.72 -6.12
C GLU A 334 -5.44 -4.24 -6.63
N GLN A 335 -4.48 -3.35 -6.89
CA GLN A 335 -3.10 -3.71 -7.23
C GLN A 335 -2.45 -4.61 -6.16
N ARG A 336 -2.84 -4.43 -4.89
CA ARG A 336 -2.34 -5.19 -3.73
C ARG A 336 -3.20 -6.40 -3.36
N GLY A 337 -4.18 -6.78 -4.17
CA GLY A 337 -5.04 -7.95 -3.93
C GLY A 337 -6.08 -7.77 -2.81
N HIS A 338 -6.35 -6.53 -2.40
CA HIS A 338 -7.28 -6.19 -1.32
C HIS A 338 -8.60 -5.54 -1.81
N ALA A 339 -8.90 -5.59 -3.11
CA ALA A 339 -10.09 -4.96 -3.71
C ALA A 339 -11.40 -5.38 -3.03
N ILE A 340 -11.58 -6.70 -2.81
CA ILE A 340 -12.80 -7.29 -2.24
C ILE A 340 -12.98 -6.80 -0.80
N SER A 341 -11.93 -6.87 0.02
CA SER A 341 -11.98 -6.36 1.40
C SER A 341 -12.24 -4.86 1.43
N TYR A 342 -11.67 -4.09 0.51
CA TYR A 342 -11.88 -2.64 0.45
C TYR A 342 -13.35 -2.31 0.16
N ARG A 343 -13.97 -2.96 -0.84
CA ARG A 343 -15.39 -2.76 -1.15
C ARG A 343 -16.29 -3.20 0.00
N ARG A 344 -16.03 -4.37 0.59
CA ARG A 344 -16.77 -4.81 1.79
C ARG A 344 -16.67 -3.78 2.92
N ASP A 345 -15.49 -3.24 3.20
CA ASP A 345 -15.29 -2.23 4.25
C ASP A 345 -16.02 -0.90 3.92
N ILE A 346 -16.18 -0.55 2.64
CA ILE A 346 -17.03 0.58 2.19
C ILE A 346 -18.51 0.30 2.49
N LEU A 347 -19.02 -0.87 2.11
CA LEU A 347 -20.42 -1.26 2.33
C LEU A 347 -20.75 -1.42 3.83
N GLN A 348 -19.79 -1.93 4.60
CA GLN A 348 -19.89 -1.99 6.06
C GLN A 348 -20.04 -0.59 6.65
N ARG A 349 -19.19 0.38 6.26
CA ARG A 349 -19.31 1.76 6.76
C ARG A 349 -20.68 2.38 6.47
N TYR A 350 -21.22 2.15 5.28
CA TYR A 350 -22.59 2.59 4.97
C TYR A 350 -23.62 1.92 5.88
N SER A 351 -23.49 0.61 6.11
CA SER A 351 -24.40 -0.14 6.99
C SER A 351 -24.33 0.31 8.46
N ASP A 352 -23.12 0.59 8.95
CA ASP A 352 -22.84 1.00 10.34
C ASP A 352 -23.24 2.45 10.64
N PHE A 353 -23.04 3.38 9.70
CA PHE A 353 -23.18 4.82 9.96
C PHE A 353 -24.38 5.51 9.31
N VAL A 354 -25.00 4.89 8.29
CA VAL A 354 -26.13 5.48 7.58
C VAL A 354 -27.42 4.80 8.03
N SER A 355 -28.12 5.45 8.96
CA SER A 355 -29.44 5.06 9.46
C SER A 355 -30.54 5.95 8.88
N ASP A 356 -31.81 5.58 9.09
CA ASP A 356 -32.96 6.40 8.68
C ASP A 356 -32.81 7.84 9.23
N GLY A 357 -32.93 8.83 8.34
CA GLY A 357 -32.75 10.26 8.64
C GLY A 357 -31.33 10.82 8.46
N ARG A 358 -30.32 9.98 8.20
CA ARG A 358 -28.93 10.41 7.88
C ARG A 358 -28.49 10.10 6.44
N ASP A 359 -29.34 9.44 5.66
CA ASP A 359 -29.08 9.12 4.25
C ASP A 359 -29.60 10.22 3.31
N PHE A 360 -28.97 10.35 2.13
CA PHE A 360 -29.31 11.36 1.13
C PHE A 360 -28.88 10.95 -0.30
N PRO A 361 -29.48 11.54 -1.35
CA PRO A 361 -29.04 11.37 -2.75
C PRO A 361 -27.62 11.89 -3.00
N LEU A 362 -26.88 11.31 -3.96
CA LEU A 362 -25.55 11.82 -4.32
C LEU A 362 -25.61 13.23 -4.92
N SER A 363 -26.74 13.61 -5.55
CA SER A 363 -26.96 14.96 -6.05
C SER A 363 -26.98 16.04 -4.96
N GLU A 364 -27.13 15.65 -3.68
CA GLU A 364 -27.07 16.54 -2.51
C GLU A 364 -25.69 16.57 -1.84
N PHE A 365 -24.76 15.68 -2.21
CA PHE A 365 -23.44 15.64 -1.60
C PHE A 365 -22.61 16.88 -1.98
N ARG A 366 -22.00 17.54 -0.98
CA ARG A 366 -21.13 18.72 -1.17
C ARG A 366 -19.72 18.45 -0.66
N SER A 367 -19.64 18.09 0.61
CA SER A 367 -18.41 17.78 1.33
C SER A 367 -18.69 16.85 2.50
N ARG A 368 -17.62 16.25 3.05
CA ARG A 368 -17.71 15.46 4.28
C ARG A 368 -17.78 16.35 5.51
N HIS A 369 -18.65 16.01 6.45
CA HIS A 369 -18.69 16.60 7.78
C HIS A 369 -19.10 15.60 8.88
N SER A 370 -19.37 14.35 8.51
CA SER A 370 -19.67 13.24 9.42
C SER A 370 -19.37 11.89 8.77
N ALA A 371 -19.27 10.82 9.57
CA ALA A 371 -19.10 9.45 9.07
C ALA A 371 -20.22 9.01 8.10
N ALA A 372 -21.45 9.52 8.29
CA ALA A 372 -22.56 9.25 7.37
C ALA A 372 -22.35 9.94 6.02
N THR A 373 -21.98 11.23 6.01
CA THR A 373 -21.68 11.95 4.76
C THR A 373 -20.48 11.38 4.02
N GLU A 374 -19.48 10.86 4.74
CA GLU A 374 -18.35 10.16 4.14
C GLU A 374 -18.80 8.85 3.49
N ALA A 375 -19.59 8.03 4.20
CA ALA A 375 -20.08 6.76 3.69
C ALA A 375 -20.96 6.91 2.45
N VAL A 376 -21.78 7.96 2.37
CA VAL A 376 -22.58 8.28 1.18
C VAL A 376 -21.71 8.92 0.10
N GLY A 377 -21.13 10.10 0.36
CA GLY A 377 -20.45 10.91 -0.65
C GLY A 377 -19.22 10.26 -1.27
N TYR A 378 -18.40 9.58 -0.46
CA TYR A 378 -17.24 8.84 -0.95
C TYR A 378 -17.63 7.39 -1.26
N GLY A 379 -18.25 6.70 -0.30
CA GLY A 379 -18.50 5.26 -0.40
C GLY A 379 -19.50 4.86 -1.49
N LYS A 380 -20.69 5.47 -1.50
CA LYS A 380 -21.72 5.19 -2.51
C LYS A 380 -21.28 5.65 -3.90
N THR A 381 -20.65 6.82 -4.02
CA THR A 381 -20.09 7.31 -5.30
C THR A 381 -18.97 6.40 -5.84
N LEU A 382 -18.07 5.90 -4.98
CA LEU A 382 -17.07 4.91 -5.38
C LEU A 382 -17.73 3.64 -5.92
N MET A 383 -18.75 3.12 -5.23
CA MET A 383 -19.45 1.91 -5.66
C MET A 383 -20.28 2.14 -6.92
N LEU A 384 -20.80 3.35 -7.16
CA LEU A 384 -21.43 3.75 -8.43
C LEU A 384 -20.45 3.53 -9.59
N PHE A 385 -19.23 4.10 -9.51
CA PHE A 385 -18.22 3.93 -10.55
C PHE A 385 -17.69 2.49 -10.65
N HIS A 386 -17.66 1.76 -9.54
CA HIS A 386 -17.34 0.34 -9.55
C HIS A 386 -18.37 -0.47 -10.33
N MET A 387 -19.66 -0.35 -10.01
CA MET A 387 -20.74 -1.03 -10.73
C MET A 387 -20.78 -0.60 -12.21
N LEU A 388 -20.50 0.67 -12.50
CA LEU A 388 -20.40 1.15 -13.87
C LEU A 388 -19.25 0.50 -14.65
N ARG A 389 -18.08 0.34 -14.02
CA ARG A 389 -16.95 -0.42 -14.60
C ARG A 389 -17.33 -1.88 -14.84
N GLN A 390 -18.05 -2.52 -13.92
CA GLN A 390 -18.51 -3.91 -14.10
C GLN A 390 -19.45 -4.04 -15.30
N GLN A 391 -20.36 -3.08 -15.48
CA GLN A 391 -21.32 -3.08 -16.59
C GLN A 391 -20.66 -2.79 -17.96
N LEU A 392 -19.63 -1.94 -18.00
CA LEU A 392 -18.96 -1.54 -19.24
C LEU A 392 -17.74 -2.40 -19.59
N GLY A 393 -17.13 -3.05 -18.60
CA GLY A 393 -15.80 -3.65 -18.71
C GLY A 393 -14.66 -2.62 -18.71
N ASN A 394 -13.44 -3.09 -18.41
CA ASN A 394 -12.26 -2.22 -18.22
C ASN A 394 -11.99 -1.29 -19.41
N ARG A 395 -12.06 -1.82 -20.63
CA ARG A 395 -11.67 -1.08 -21.85
C ARG A 395 -12.58 0.13 -22.08
N ASP A 396 -13.89 -0.07 -22.04
CA ASP A 396 -14.85 0.96 -22.39
C ASP A 396 -15.03 1.96 -21.22
N PHE A 397 -14.87 1.49 -19.96
CA PHE A 397 -14.77 2.37 -18.79
C PHE A 397 -13.58 3.34 -18.88
N VAL A 398 -12.37 2.86 -19.19
CA VAL A 398 -11.18 3.72 -19.34
C VAL A 398 -11.36 4.68 -20.53
N ARG A 399 -11.91 4.20 -21.65
CA ARG A 399 -12.20 5.07 -22.80
C ARG A 399 -13.18 6.19 -22.44
N ALA A 400 -14.24 5.89 -21.69
CA ALA A 400 -15.21 6.88 -21.24
C ALA A 400 -14.58 7.93 -20.31
N LEU A 401 -13.73 7.52 -19.36
CA LEU A 401 -12.97 8.44 -18.51
C LEU A 401 -12.04 9.35 -19.33
N ALA A 402 -11.25 8.80 -20.25
CA ALA A 402 -10.37 9.58 -21.11
C ALA A 402 -11.13 10.53 -22.05
N ARG A 403 -12.38 10.19 -22.42
CA ARG A 403 -13.26 11.07 -23.19
C ARG A 403 -13.83 12.18 -22.32
N LEU A 404 -14.30 11.85 -21.11
CA LEU A 404 -14.82 12.82 -20.13
C LEU A 404 -13.77 13.88 -19.86
N TYR A 405 -12.54 13.46 -19.54
CA TYR A 405 -11.45 14.37 -19.29
C TYR A 405 -11.20 15.31 -20.48
N ARG A 406 -11.09 14.77 -21.69
CA ARG A 406 -10.82 15.56 -22.90
C ARG A 406 -11.93 16.53 -23.28
N GLN A 407 -13.19 16.17 -23.03
CA GLN A 407 -14.34 16.99 -23.39
C GLN A 407 -14.64 18.07 -22.36
N GLN A 408 -14.40 17.79 -21.07
CA GLN A 408 -14.77 18.66 -19.96
C GLN A 408 -13.55 19.30 -19.27
N GLN A 409 -12.38 19.29 -19.91
CA GLN A 409 -11.18 19.86 -19.32
C GLN A 409 -11.38 21.36 -19.06
N PHE A 410 -11.22 21.76 -17.79
CA PHE A 410 -11.47 23.10 -17.27
C PHE A 410 -12.92 23.58 -17.35
N GLU A 411 -13.88 22.66 -17.50
CA GLU A 411 -15.31 22.94 -17.49
C GLU A 411 -15.98 22.49 -16.18
N ILE A 412 -17.04 23.20 -15.78
CA ILE A 412 -17.87 22.84 -14.61
C ILE A 412 -18.83 21.72 -15.03
N THR A 413 -18.69 20.57 -14.38
CA THR A 413 -19.31 19.29 -14.78
C THR A 413 -20.20 18.72 -13.68
N SER A 414 -21.42 18.33 -14.02
CA SER A 414 -22.40 17.67 -13.15
C SER A 414 -22.38 16.14 -13.32
N PHE A 415 -23.09 15.40 -12.45
CA PHE A 415 -23.35 13.97 -12.67
C PHE A 415 -24.09 13.69 -14.00
N GLY A 416 -24.93 14.61 -14.47
CA GLY A 416 -25.64 14.46 -15.75
C GLY A 416 -24.69 14.52 -16.94
N ASP A 417 -23.68 15.38 -16.88
CA ASP A 417 -22.65 15.46 -17.92
C ASP A 417 -21.78 14.20 -17.94
N VAL A 418 -21.41 13.70 -16.76
CA VAL A 418 -20.71 12.41 -16.61
C VAL A 418 -21.54 11.28 -17.25
N GLU A 419 -22.84 11.21 -16.94
CA GLU A 419 -23.74 10.23 -17.55
C GLU A 419 -23.76 10.34 -19.07
N ALA A 420 -23.93 11.55 -19.62
CA ALA A 420 -24.01 11.78 -21.05
C ALA A 420 -22.74 11.30 -21.78
N VAL A 421 -21.56 11.60 -21.24
CA VAL A 421 -20.28 11.16 -21.83
C VAL A 421 -20.11 9.64 -21.76
N PHE A 422 -20.46 9.02 -20.63
CA PHE A 422 -20.37 7.58 -20.47
C PHE A 422 -21.37 6.84 -21.37
N SER A 423 -22.61 7.32 -21.46
CA SER A 423 -23.64 6.81 -22.38
C SER A 423 -23.18 6.94 -23.83
N ALA A 424 -22.56 8.06 -24.22
CA ALA A 424 -22.04 8.24 -25.57
C ALA A 424 -20.80 7.39 -25.90
N SER A 425 -20.16 6.79 -24.88
CA SER A 425 -18.93 6.00 -25.01
C SER A 425 -19.17 4.48 -24.97
N SER A 426 -20.42 4.06 -24.81
CA SER A 426 -20.83 2.66 -24.76
C SER A 426 -22.13 2.44 -25.53
N ASP A 427 -22.44 1.20 -25.88
CA ASP A 427 -23.73 0.85 -26.49
C ASP A 427 -24.86 0.73 -25.45
N THR A 428 -24.61 1.12 -24.20
CA THR A 428 -25.53 0.99 -23.07
C THR A 428 -26.15 2.34 -22.72
N LYS A 429 -27.48 2.38 -22.58
CA LYS A 429 -28.18 3.57 -22.06
C LYS A 429 -28.04 3.63 -20.54
N LEU A 430 -27.27 4.59 -20.02
CA LEU A 430 -26.94 4.68 -18.60
C LEU A 430 -27.83 5.64 -17.80
N ALA A 431 -28.67 6.46 -18.45
CA ALA A 431 -29.59 7.35 -17.75
C ALA A 431 -30.42 6.66 -16.64
N PRO A 432 -31.03 5.46 -16.84
CA PRO A 432 -31.73 4.77 -15.75
C PRO A 432 -30.83 4.33 -14.59
N PHE A 433 -29.55 4.05 -14.86
CA PHE A 433 -28.56 3.70 -13.85
C PHE A 433 -28.20 4.91 -12.99
N PHE A 434 -27.89 6.05 -13.61
CA PHE A 434 -27.57 7.28 -12.90
C PHE A 434 -28.78 7.81 -12.13
N GLU A 435 -29.98 7.78 -12.70
CA GLU A 435 -31.20 8.18 -12.00
C GLU A 435 -31.39 7.40 -10.69
N GLN A 436 -31.25 6.07 -10.75
CA GLN A 436 -31.40 5.19 -9.58
C GLN A 436 -30.35 5.43 -8.50
N TRP A 437 -29.10 5.70 -8.88
CA TRP A 437 -28.00 5.71 -7.92
C TRP A 437 -27.56 7.12 -7.49
N VAL A 438 -27.82 8.14 -8.31
CA VAL A 438 -27.49 9.54 -8.02
C VAL A 438 -28.66 10.26 -7.36
N GLN A 439 -29.89 10.13 -7.89
CA GLN A 439 -31.04 10.92 -7.43
C GLN A 439 -31.80 10.29 -6.26
N ARG A 440 -31.55 9.01 -5.97
CA ARG A 440 -32.28 8.28 -4.93
C ARG A 440 -31.39 7.92 -3.73
N ALA A 441 -31.87 8.24 -2.54
CA ALA A 441 -31.33 7.75 -1.27
C ALA A 441 -31.66 6.26 -1.03
N GLY A 442 -30.91 5.62 -0.14
CA GLY A 442 -31.06 4.22 0.21
C GLY A 442 -30.13 3.27 -0.55
N ALA A 443 -30.18 2.00 -0.12
CA ALA A 443 -29.49 0.88 -0.72
C ALA A 443 -30.38 -0.38 -0.64
N PRO A 444 -30.27 -1.32 -1.60
CA PRO A 444 -30.97 -2.60 -1.50
C PRO A 444 -30.45 -3.44 -0.33
N SER A 445 -31.34 -4.20 0.31
CA SER A 445 -30.98 -5.26 1.26
C SER A 445 -31.41 -6.59 0.66
N LEU A 446 -30.45 -7.49 0.44
CA LEU A 446 -30.68 -8.72 -0.32
C LEU A 446 -30.68 -9.94 0.59
N LYS A 447 -31.49 -10.92 0.24
CA LYS A 447 -31.53 -12.22 0.91
C LYS A 447 -31.76 -13.36 -0.08
N LEU A 448 -30.95 -14.41 0.05
CA LEU A 448 -31.16 -15.69 -0.63
C LEU A 448 -32.21 -16.49 0.13
N THR A 449 -33.22 -16.98 -0.57
CA THR A 449 -34.31 -17.80 -0.02
C THR A 449 -34.62 -18.97 -0.93
N HIS A 450 -35.23 -20.03 -0.36
CA HIS A 450 -35.70 -21.20 -1.11
C HIS A 450 -34.63 -21.86 -2.01
N ALA A 451 -33.35 -21.76 -1.64
CA ALA A 451 -32.26 -22.36 -2.38
C ALA A 451 -32.24 -23.89 -2.15
N SER A 452 -32.27 -24.65 -3.24
CA SER A 452 -32.23 -26.11 -3.24
C SER A 452 -31.53 -26.63 -4.49
N ALA A 453 -30.84 -27.76 -4.37
CA ALA A 453 -30.22 -28.45 -5.49
C ALA A 453 -30.66 -29.92 -5.46
N THR A 454 -31.23 -30.41 -6.56
CA THR A 454 -31.80 -31.76 -6.64
C THR A 454 -31.34 -32.45 -7.92
N LYS A 455 -31.04 -33.74 -7.83
CA LYS A 455 -30.71 -34.55 -9.02
C LYS A 455 -31.99 -34.82 -9.83
N GLN A 456 -31.97 -34.52 -11.12
CA GLN A 456 -33.05 -34.77 -12.07
C GLN A 456 -32.49 -35.52 -13.28
N GLY A 457 -32.77 -36.83 -13.36
CA GLY A 457 -32.15 -37.69 -14.37
C GLY A 457 -30.63 -37.78 -14.18
N THR A 458 -29.88 -37.41 -15.22
CA THR A 458 -28.40 -37.35 -15.20
C THR A 458 -27.83 -36.02 -14.74
N GLN A 459 -28.66 -34.97 -14.62
CA GLN A 459 -28.24 -33.61 -14.28
C GLN A 459 -28.71 -33.20 -12.88
N TYR A 460 -28.25 -32.05 -12.41
CA TYR A 460 -28.66 -31.41 -11.18
C TYR A 460 -29.38 -30.10 -11.47
N SER A 461 -30.59 -29.94 -10.94
CA SER A 461 -31.36 -28.69 -11.00
C SER A 461 -31.16 -27.90 -9.71
N LEU A 462 -30.64 -26.67 -9.85
CA LEU A 462 -30.52 -25.70 -8.78
C LEU A 462 -31.65 -24.67 -8.93
N LYS A 463 -32.42 -24.48 -7.84
CA LYS A 463 -33.47 -23.46 -7.76
C LYS A 463 -33.24 -22.59 -6.53
N ALA A 464 -33.36 -21.28 -6.68
CA ALA A 464 -33.29 -20.33 -5.58
C ALA A 464 -34.13 -19.07 -5.86
N SER A 465 -34.33 -18.22 -4.85
CA SER A 465 -34.96 -16.91 -5.01
C SER A 465 -34.16 -15.83 -4.30
N LEU A 466 -34.00 -14.68 -4.95
CA LEU A 466 -33.43 -13.47 -4.34
C LEU A 466 -34.54 -12.49 -4.02
N VAL A 467 -34.53 -11.94 -2.81
CA VAL A 467 -35.53 -10.99 -2.32
C VAL A 467 -34.85 -9.70 -1.87
N GLN A 468 -35.43 -8.56 -2.25
CA GLN A 468 -35.11 -7.24 -1.74
C GLN A 468 -35.98 -6.92 -0.52
N GLN A 469 -35.36 -6.72 0.65
CA GLN A 469 -36.04 -6.58 1.94
C GLN A 469 -36.28 -5.13 2.36
N GLN A 470 -35.63 -4.17 1.70
CA GLN A 470 -35.78 -2.76 2.04
C GLN A 470 -37.18 -2.22 1.69
N ALA A 471 -37.60 -1.18 2.41
CA ALA A 471 -38.84 -0.47 2.10
C ALA A 471 -38.73 0.35 0.80
N GLY A 472 -39.87 0.57 0.13
CA GLY A 472 -39.97 1.37 -1.10
C GLY A 472 -39.78 0.58 -2.39
N SER A 473 -39.55 1.28 -3.50
CA SER A 473 -39.45 0.66 -4.83
C SER A 473 -38.20 -0.24 -4.95
N PRO A 474 -38.27 -1.41 -5.59
CA PRO A 474 -37.10 -2.25 -5.83
C PRO A 474 -36.02 -1.53 -6.63
N PHE A 475 -34.75 -1.82 -6.34
CA PHE A 475 -33.62 -1.45 -7.18
C PHE A 475 -33.48 -2.44 -8.33
N LYS A 476 -33.09 -1.95 -9.51
CA LYS A 476 -32.67 -2.79 -10.63
C LYS A 476 -31.20 -3.15 -10.44
N LEU A 477 -30.90 -4.45 -10.40
CA LEU A 477 -29.57 -4.99 -10.05
C LEU A 477 -29.11 -6.03 -11.07
N GLN A 478 -27.79 -6.06 -11.31
CA GLN A 478 -27.09 -7.11 -12.03
C GLN A 478 -26.23 -7.88 -11.03
N ILE A 479 -26.71 -9.02 -10.56
CA ILE A 479 -26.18 -9.68 -9.37
C ILE A 479 -25.28 -10.85 -9.78
N PRO A 480 -23.97 -10.82 -9.49
CA PRO A 480 -23.11 -11.98 -9.71
C PRO A 480 -23.46 -13.07 -8.70
N VAL A 481 -23.78 -14.27 -9.20
CA VAL A 481 -24.07 -15.47 -8.41
C VAL A 481 -23.03 -16.53 -8.75
N MET A 482 -22.28 -16.99 -7.75
CA MET A 482 -21.28 -18.03 -7.90
C MET A 482 -21.84 -19.38 -7.45
N ILE A 483 -21.71 -20.39 -8.31
CA ILE A 483 -22.11 -21.76 -8.06
C ILE A 483 -20.86 -22.64 -8.06
N TYR A 484 -20.61 -23.28 -6.92
CA TYR A 484 -19.47 -24.17 -6.74
C TYR A 484 -19.90 -25.59 -7.08
N LEU A 485 -19.22 -26.21 -8.03
CA LEU A 485 -19.56 -27.52 -8.57
C LEU A 485 -18.53 -28.58 -8.16
N GLU A 486 -19.00 -29.79 -7.88
CA GLU A 486 -18.13 -30.92 -7.52
C GLU A 486 -17.12 -31.23 -8.63
N GLY A 487 -15.86 -31.42 -8.24
CA GLY A 487 -14.76 -31.75 -9.17
C GLY A 487 -14.22 -30.58 -9.98
N GLN A 488 -14.75 -29.36 -9.80
CA GLN A 488 -14.26 -28.16 -10.48
C GLN A 488 -13.37 -27.32 -9.56
N SER A 489 -12.33 -26.68 -10.12
CA SER A 489 -11.41 -25.83 -9.36
C SER A 489 -11.84 -24.36 -9.31
N GLU A 490 -12.76 -23.94 -10.19
CA GLU A 490 -13.30 -22.59 -10.29
C GLU A 490 -14.83 -22.64 -10.21
N PRO A 491 -15.49 -21.64 -9.59
CA PRO A 491 -16.94 -21.57 -9.57
C PRO A 491 -17.51 -21.17 -10.93
N HIS A 492 -18.70 -21.67 -11.25
CA HIS A 492 -19.51 -21.12 -12.32
C HIS A 492 -20.11 -19.78 -11.90
N VAL A 493 -19.98 -18.74 -12.72
CA VAL A 493 -20.49 -17.40 -12.43
C VAL A 493 -21.69 -17.10 -13.34
N GLU A 494 -22.84 -16.84 -12.73
CA GLU A 494 -24.08 -16.45 -13.41
C GLU A 494 -24.45 -15.01 -13.06
N MET A 495 -24.74 -14.17 -14.06
CA MET A 495 -25.20 -12.79 -13.83
C MET A 495 -26.72 -12.72 -13.81
N VAL A 496 -27.30 -12.57 -12.62
CA VAL A 496 -28.75 -12.55 -12.42
C VAL A 496 -29.28 -11.11 -12.47
N THR A 497 -30.14 -10.82 -13.46
CA THR A 497 -30.87 -9.54 -13.49
C THR A 497 -32.08 -9.57 -12.55
N MET A 498 -32.16 -8.59 -11.63
CA MET A 498 -33.28 -8.41 -10.72
C MET A 498 -33.92 -7.04 -10.97
N ALA A 499 -35.16 -7.02 -11.48
CA ALA A 499 -35.90 -5.79 -11.79
C ALA A 499 -37.11 -5.54 -10.87
N SER A 500 -37.40 -6.47 -9.96
CA SER A 500 -38.55 -6.51 -9.07
C SER A 500 -38.10 -6.85 -7.63
N ALA A 501 -39.03 -6.81 -6.67
CA ALA A 501 -38.74 -7.13 -5.26
C ALA A 501 -38.25 -8.57 -5.05
N GLN A 502 -38.58 -9.48 -5.98
CA GLN A 502 -38.15 -10.87 -5.97
C GLN A 502 -37.81 -11.31 -7.39
N THR A 503 -36.75 -12.11 -7.53
CA THR A 503 -36.40 -12.84 -8.76
C THR A 503 -36.09 -14.30 -8.45
N HIS A 504 -36.29 -15.18 -9.44
CA HIS A 504 -36.06 -16.61 -9.31
C HIS A 504 -34.83 -17.02 -10.12
N ILE A 505 -34.01 -17.90 -9.54
CA ILE A 505 -32.85 -18.51 -10.18
C ILE A 505 -33.19 -19.97 -10.45
N SER A 506 -33.00 -20.41 -11.68
CA SER A 506 -33.19 -21.80 -12.09
C SER A 506 -32.10 -22.20 -13.08
N LEU A 507 -31.14 -22.99 -12.62
CA LEU A 507 -29.96 -23.41 -13.38
C LEU A 507 -29.85 -24.94 -13.40
N THR A 508 -29.21 -25.49 -14.42
CA THR A 508 -28.97 -26.93 -14.57
C THR A 508 -27.50 -27.21 -14.83
N PHE A 509 -26.95 -28.21 -14.14
CA PHE A 509 -25.53 -28.57 -14.20
C PHE A 509 -25.35 -30.09 -14.35
N ASP A 510 -24.32 -30.50 -15.09
CA ASP A 510 -23.92 -31.91 -15.18
C ASP A 510 -23.20 -32.39 -13.90
N ALA A 511 -22.48 -31.47 -13.24
CA ALA A 511 -21.82 -31.70 -11.96
C ALA A 511 -22.72 -31.28 -10.79
N ARG A 512 -22.54 -31.95 -9.64
CA ARG A 512 -23.31 -31.68 -8.41
C ARG A 512 -23.00 -30.28 -7.86
N PRO A 513 -24.00 -29.41 -7.64
CA PRO A 513 -23.80 -28.15 -6.93
C PRO A 513 -23.53 -28.37 -5.46
N LEU A 514 -22.43 -27.82 -4.97
CA LEU A 514 -21.99 -27.90 -3.58
C LEU A 514 -22.38 -26.65 -2.78
N ARG A 515 -22.33 -25.48 -3.42
CA ARG A 515 -22.60 -24.19 -2.76
C ARG A 515 -23.10 -23.14 -3.75
N ILE A 516 -23.93 -22.23 -3.27
CA ILE A 516 -24.31 -21.00 -3.95
C ILE A 516 -23.90 -19.78 -3.12
N GLU A 517 -23.38 -18.75 -3.78
CA GLU A 517 -23.02 -17.47 -3.18
C GLU A 517 -23.51 -16.31 -4.06
N VAL A 518 -24.05 -15.28 -3.43
CA VAL A 518 -24.61 -14.12 -4.10
C VAL A 518 -23.76 -12.91 -3.74
N ASP A 519 -23.25 -12.22 -4.74
CA ASP A 519 -22.35 -11.09 -4.60
C ASP A 519 -21.14 -11.33 -3.65
N PRO A 520 -20.43 -12.47 -3.76
CA PRO A 520 -19.32 -12.77 -2.84
C PRO A 520 -18.13 -11.82 -2.98
N MET A 521 -18.03 -11.11 -4.11
CA MET A 521 -16.97 -10.15 -4.41
C MET A 521 -17.31 -8.72 -3.95
N PHE A 522 -18.51 -8.50 -3.38
CA PHE A 522 -19.02 -7.19 -2.97
C PHE A 522 -18.96 -6.17 -4.12
N ASP A 523 -19.43 -6.56 -5.30
CA ASP A 523 -19.44 -5.72 -6.50
C ASP A 523 -20.68 -4.81 -6.53
N LEU A 524 -21.69 -5.07 -5.69
CA LEU A 524 -22.92 -4.28 -5.61
C LEU A 524 -22.90 -3.26 -4.47
N PHE A 525 -23.39 -2.05 -4.74
CA PHE A 525 -23.79 -1.15 -3.66
C PHE A 525 -25.08 -1.67 -3.00
N ARG A 526 -24.95 -2.19 -1.80
CA ARG A 526 -26.05 -2.74 -1.00
C ARG A 526 -25.79 -2.57 0.49
N ARG A 527 -26.85 -2.62 1.29
CA ARG A 527 -26.73 -2.76 2.74
C ARG A 527 -26.34 -4.20 3.05
N LEU A 528 -25.31 -4.38 3.87
CA LEU A 528 -24.87 -5.70 4.31
C LEU A 528 -25.71 -6.15 5.50
N ASP A 529 -26.04 -7.45 5.54
CA ASP A 529 -26.57 -8.06 6.76
C ASP A 529 -25.43 -8.21 7.79
N ASP A 530 -25.74 -8.12 9.09
CA ASP A 530 -24.76 -8.27 10.17
C ASP A 530 -23.97 -9.58 10.08
N LYS A 531 -24.59 -10.63 9.55
CA LYS A 531 -23.96 -11.95 9.37
C LYS A 531 -23.03 -12.03 8.17
N GLU A 532 -22.95 -10.98 7.35
CA GLU A 532 -21.98 -10.85 6.26
C GLU A 532 -20.70 -10.10 6.68
N ILE A 533 -20.74 -9.47 7.85
CA ILE A 533 -19.66 -8.65 8.39
C ILE A 533 -19.00 -9.40 9.56
N PRO A 534 -17.67 -9.63 9.53
CA PRO A 534 -16.99 -10.21 10.69
C PRO A 534 -17.14 -9.28 11.90
N SER A 535 -17.37 -9.86 13.09
CA SER A 535 -17.37 -9.04 14.31
C SER A 535 -16.01 -8.35 14.46
N ALA A 536 -15.99 -7.09 14.91
CA ALA A 536 -14.76 -6.30 14.96
C ALA A 536 -14.73 -5.38 16.18
N LEU A 537 -13.53 -5.00 16.58
CA LEU A 537 -13.30 -4.13 17.73
C LEU A 537 -14.00 -2.75 17.60
N SER A 538 -14.18 -2.25 16.37
CA SER A 538 -14.89 -1.02 16.05
C SER A 538 -16.32 -1.02 16.60
N GLN A 539 -16.99 -2.17 16.56
CA GLN A 539 -18.36 -2.31 17.05
C GLN A 539 -18.42 -2.17 18.58
N GLY A 540 -17.37 -2.58 19.29
CA GLY A 540 -17.28 -2.41 20.75
C GLY A 540 -17.01 -0.98 21.19
N PHE A 541 -16.20 -0.22 20.45
CA PHE A 541 -15.93 1.20 20.76
C PHE A 541 -16.96 2.17 20.20
N GLY A 542 -17.66 1.80 19.11
CA GLY A 542 -18.64 2.65 18.43
C GLY A 542 -20.09 2.43 18.86
N ALA A 543 -20.35 1.49 19.77
CA ALA A 543 -21.71 1.23 20.27
C ALA A 543 -22.19 2.35 21.19
N GLU A 544 -23.47 2.71 21.08
CA GLU A 544 -24.12 3.73 21.90
C GLU A 544 -24.29 3.28 23.36
N HIS A 545 -24.51 1.98 23.57
CA HIS A 545 -24.62 1.33 24.88
C HIS A 545 -23.55 0.26 25.03
N VAL A 546 -22.74 0.37 26.09
CA VAL A 546 -21.60 -0.52 26.35
C VAL A 546 -21.60 -0.99 27.80
N LEU A 547 -21.41 -2.30 28.02
CA LEU A 547 -21.19 -2.89 29.34
C LEU A 547 -19.79 -3.52 29.43
N MET A 548 -18.98 -3.11 30.41
CA MET A 548 -17.68 -3.71 30.70
C MET A 548 -17.75 -4.56 31.97
N LEU A 549 -17.43 -5.85 31.84
CA LEU A 549 -17.45 -6.85 32.89
C LEU A 549 -16.04 -7.17 33.37
N LEU A 550 -15.73 -6.73 34.58
CA LEU A 550 -14.49 -7.00 35.27
C LEU A 550 -14.48 -8.42 35.88
N PRO A 551 -13.35 -9.14 35.85
CA PRO A 551 -13.28 -10.51 36.36
C PRO A 551 -13.25 -10.54 37.89
N SER A 552 -14.37 -10.89 38.55
CA SER A 552 -14.46 -10.92 40.02
C SER A 552 -13.48 -11.90 40.69
N LYS A 553 -13.02 -12.91 39.96
CA LYS A 553 -12.08 -13.93 40.44
C LYS A 553 -10.60 -13.62 40.16
N ALA A 554 -10.26 -12.46 39.58
CA ALA A 554 -8.88 -12.10 39.29
C ALA A 554 -8.10 -11.70 40.54
N ASP A 555 -6.77 -11.83 40.48
CA ASP A 555 -5.92 -11.30 41.54
C ASP A 555 -6.11 -9.78 41.68
N HIS A 556 -5.88 -9.26 42.88
CA HIS A 556 -6.16 -7.86 43.22
C HIS A 556 -5.42 -6.87 42.30
N LYS A 557 -4.19 -7.20 41.87
CA LYS A 557 -3.38 -6.32 41.04
C LYS A 557 -3.95 -6.25 39.62
N LEU A 558 -4.24 -7.40 39.01
CA LEU A 558 -4.83 -7.48 37.67
C LEU A 558 -6.24 -6.87 37.64
N LEU A 559 -7.07 -7.12 38.66
CA LEU A 559 -8.40 -6.52 38.77
C LEU A 559 -8.33 -5.00 38.87
N SER A 560 -7.36 -4.47 39.64
CA SER A 560 -7.14 -3.03 39.76
C SER A 560 -6.75 -2.41 38.41
N GLU A 561 -5.85 -3.04 37.64
CA GLU A 561 -5.46 -2.56 36.32
C GLU A 561 -6.61 -2.56 35.31
N TYR A 562 -7.42 -3.64 35.27
CA TYR A 562 -8.61 -3.67 34.42
C TYR A 562 -9.62 -2.60 34.81
N ARG A 563 -9.82 -2.35 36.11
CA ARG A 563 -10.73 -1.31 36.60
C ARG A 563 -10.26 0.08 36.18
N ASN A 564 -8.97 0.36 36.32
CA ASN A 564 -8.38 1.64 35.91
C ASN A 564 -8.56 1.88 34.40
N MET A 565 -8.28 0.85 33.59
CA MET A 565 -8.50 0.90 32.15
C MET A 565 -9.97 1.15 31.79
N ALA A 566 -10.89 0.35 32.35
CA ALA A 566 -12.32 0.45 32.08
C ALA A 566 -12.88 1.84 32.44
N GLN A 567 -12.52 2.36 33.61
CA GLN A 567 -12.94 3.70 34.03
C GLN A 567 -12.34 4.81 33.16
N ALA A 568 -11.08 4.66 32.73
CA ALA A 568 -10.46 5.62 31.82
C ALA A 568 -11.13 5.64 30.45
N TRP A 569 -11.56 4.49 29.92
CA TRP A 569 -12.32 4.44 28.67
C TRP A 569 -13.74 4.99 28.83
N ALA A 570 -14.47 4.60 29.88
CA ALA A 570 -15.82 5.09 30.11
C ALA A 570 -15.91 6.62 30.24
N ARG A 571 -14.87 7.28 30.78
CA ARG A 571 -14.83 8.75 30.89
C ARG A 571 -14.56 9.49 29.58
N ASN A 572 -13.93 8.83 28.60
CA ASN A 572 -13.36 9.48 27.41
C ASN A 572 -14.05 9.06 26.11
N GLN A 573 -15.09 8.23 26.17
CA GLN A 573 -15.82 7.75 24.99
C GLN A 573 -17.25 8.31 24.97
N PRO A 574 -17.80 8.61 23.78
CA PRO A 574 -19.22 8.95 23.65
C PRO A 574 -20.09 7.72 23.94
N GLY A 575 -21.30 7.93 24.48
CA GLY A 575 -22.29 6.87 24.77
C GLY A 575 -22.43 6.50 26.26
N ASP A 576 -23.32 5.56 26.56
CA ASP A 576 -23.55 5.02 27.91
C ASP A 576 -22.62 3.83 28.17
N TRP A 577 -21.55 4.07 28.93
CA TRP A 577 -20.56 3.05 29.31
C TRP A 577 -20.71 2.66 30.78
N GLN A 578 -21.14 1.42 31.02
CA GLN A 578 -21.30 0.87 32.36
C GLN A 578 -20.16 -0.08 32.70
N VAL A 579 -19.63 0.01 33.92
CA VAL A 579 -18.57 -0.88 34.43
C VAL A 579 -19.10 -1.66 35.63
N LYS A 580 -19.12 -2.99 35.53
CA LYS A 580 -19.59 -3.90 36.59
C LYS A 580 -18.61 -5.05 36.77
N LEU A 581 -18.62 -5.69 37.93
CA LEU A 581 -18.05 -7.03 38.10
C LEU A 581 -18.94 -8.05 37.39
N ASP A 582 -18.33 -9.09 36.84
CA ASP A 582 -19.06 -10.21 36.24
C ASP A 582 -20.01 -10.91 37.24
N SER A 583 -19.74 -10.83 38.54
CA SER A 583 -20.61 -11.36 39.61
C SER A 583 -21.88 -10.52 39.87
N GLU A 584 -21.99 -9.32 39.29
CA GLU A 584 -23.15 -8.43 39.49
C GLU A 584 -24.29 -8.68 38.49
N ILE A 585 -24.09 -9.56 37.51
CA ILE A 585 -25.10 -9.95 36.52
C ILE A 585 -25.17 -11.48 36.40
N THR A 586 -26.33 -11.99 36.01
CA THR A 586 -26.56 -13.44 35.84
C THR A 586 -26.53 -13.88 34.38
N GLN A 587 -26.80 -12.96 33.44
CA GLN A 587 -26.84 -13.22 32.00
C GLN A 587 -26.30 -12.02 31.21
N LEU A 588 -25.74 -12.29 30.03
CA LEU A 588 -25.26 -11.23 29.14
C LEU A 588 -26.46 -10.51 28.48
N PRO A 589 -26.50 -9.17 28.51
CA PRO A 589 -27.53 -8.41 27.82
C PRO A 589 -27.33 -8.44 26.30
N SER A 590 -28.42 -8.65 25.55
CA SER A 590 -28.42 -8.75 24.09
C SER A 590 -28.67 -7.41 23.37
N ASP A 591 -29.00 -6.35 24.11
CA ASP A 591 -29.33 -5.01 23.61
C ASP A 591 -28.13 -4.06 23.47
N ARG A 592 -26.91 -4.52 23.82
CA ARG A 592 -25.72 -3.66 23.93
C ARG A 592 -24.43 -4.40 23.58
N ALA A 593 -23.34 -3.65 23.36
CA ALA A 593 -22.02 -4.25 23.26
C ALA A 593 -21.50 -4.63 24.65
N VAL A 594 -20.85 -5.79 24.77
CA VAL A 594 -20.34 -6.28 26.07
C VAL A 594 -18.86 -6.61 26.00
N TRP A 595 -18.06 -5.92 26.80
CA TRP A 595 -16.66 -6.24 27.03
C TRP A 595 -16.51 -7.18 28.22
N ILE A 596 -15.86 -8.31 27.98
CA ILE A 596 -15.59 -9.37 28.95
C ILE A 596 -14.09 -9.30 29.24
N LEU A 597 -13.71 -8.97 30.46
CA LEU A 597 -12.31 -8.74 30.82
C LEU A 597 -11.76 -9.92 31.64
N GLY A 598 -10.58 -10.41 31.27
CA GLY A 598 -9.86 -11.48 31.98
C GLY A 598 -10.15 -12.91 31.49
N TRP A 599 -9.16 -13.80 31.67
CA TRP A 599 -9.28 -15.23 31.33
C TRP A 599 -10.27 -15.98 32.21
N ASN A 600 -10.42 -15.52 33.44
CA ASN A 600 -11.23 -16.10 34.51
C ASN A 600 -12.60 -15.43 34.68
N ASN A 601 -13.03 -14.65 33.70
CA ASN A 601 -14.35 -14.04 33.70
C ASN A 601 -15.46 -15.11 33.66
N LEU A 602 -16.53 -14.93 34.44
CA LEU A 602 -17.65 -15.87 34.54
C LEU A 602 -18.35 -16.11 33.19
N PHE A 603 -18.32 -15.14 32.27
CA PHE A 603 -18.96 -15.23 30.95
C PHE A 603 -18.01 -15.63 29.82
N SER A 604 -16.75 -15.99 30.13
CA SER A 604 -15.78 -16.42 29.12
C SER A 604 -16.25 -17.67 28.35
N SER A 605 -17.03 -18.55 28.97
CA SER A 605 -17.61 -19.75 28.33
C SER A 605 -18.53 -19.40 27.17
N THR A 606 -19.34 -18.35 27.29
CA THR A 606 -20.25 -17.88 26.23
C THR A 606 -19.47 -17.41 25.01
N VAL A 607 -18.38 -16.65 25.22
CA VAL A 607 -17.51 -16.21 24.11
C VAL A 607 -16.79 -17.40 23.48
N LYS A 608 -16.27 -18.33 24.29
CA LYS A 608 -15.62 -19.56 23.78
C LYS A 608 -16.57 -20.37 22.91
N ALA A 609 -17.82 -20.52 23.31
CA ALA A 609 -18.84 -21.20 22.50
C ALA A 609 -19.09 -20.48 21.17
N ALA A 610 -19.24 -19.15 21.21
CA ALA A 610 -19.45 -18.33 20.02
C ALA A 610 -18.25 -18.30 19.05
N LEU A 611 -17.03 -18.57 19.54
CA LEU A 611 -15.81 -18.60 18.72
C LEU A 611 -15.38 -20.01 18.28
N LYS A 612 -16.09 -21.06 18.71
CA LYS A 612 -15.72 -22.45 18.42
C LYS A 612 -15.61 -22.71 16.92
N GLU A 613 -16.57 -22.23 16.14
CA GLU A 613 -16.59 -22.40 14.67
C GLU A 613 -15.50 -21.56 13.96
N GLN A 614 -14.92 -20.57 14.64
CA GLN A 614 -13.80 -19.78 14.12
C GLN A 614 -12.43 -20.44 14.36
N GLY A 615 -12.41 -21.67 14.88
CA GLY A 615 -11.19 -22.39 15.21
C GLY A 615 -10.48 -21.83 16.44
N VAL A 616 -11.22 -21.22 17.36
CA VAL A 616 -10.70 -20.77 18.65
C VAL A 616 -11.05 -21.79 19.72
N SER A 617 -10.05 -22.23 20.47
CA SER A 617 -10.26 -23.02 21.68
C SER A 617 -9.26 -22.64 22.76
N LEU A 618 -9.62 -22.88 24.02
CA LEU A 618 -8.74 -22.67 25.16
C LEU A 618 -8.61 -24.02 25.87
N ASN A 619 -7.42 -24.61 25.79
CA ASN A 619 -7.11 -25.92 26.34
C ASN A 619 -6.12 -25.74 27.51
N GLY A 620 -6.64 -25.69 28.73
CA GLY A 620 -5.84 -25.32 29.91
C GLY A 620 -5.24 -23.92 29.74
N ASP A 621 -3.91 -23.81 29.86
CA ASP A 621 -3.16 -22.55 29.73
C ASP A 621 -2.74 -22.22 28.29
N THR A 622 -3.35 -22.87 27.30
CA THR A 622 -3.02 -22.69 25.88
C THR A 622 -4.23 -22.21 25.10
N LEU A 623 -4.11 -21.02 24.51
CA LEU A 623 -5.03 -20.51 23.50
C LEU A 623 -4.63 -21.11 22.15
N ILE A 624 -5.53 -21.90 21.57
CA ILE A 624 -5.45 -22.31 20.18
C ILE A 624 -6.23 -21.31 19.35
N LEU A 625 -5.52 -20.58 18.50
CA LEU A 625 -6.07 -19.62 17.56
C LEU A 625 -5.75 -20.09 16.15
N LYS A 626 -6.73 -20.72 15.49
CA LYS A 626 -6.52 -21.43 14.22
C LYS A 626 -5.47 -22.53 14.40
N GLU A 627 -4.35 -22.46 13.68
CA GLU A 627 -3.23 -23.40 13.76
C GLU A 627 -2.15 -22.99 14.78
N LYS A 628 -2.31 -21.81 15.43
CA LYS A 628 -1.31 -21.30 16.37
C LYS A 628 -1.65 -21.71 17.80
N SER A 629 -0.67 -22.33 18.45
CA SER A 629 -0.70 -22.65 19.88
C SER A 629 0.02 -21.55 20.67
N LEU A 630 -0.68 -20.89 21.59
CA LEU A 630 -0.21 -19.70 22.31
C LEU A 630 -0.38 -19.88 23.82
N ALA A 631 0.73 -19.88 24.56
CA ALA A 631 0.68 -19.97 26.03
C ALA A 631 0.13 -18.66 26.63
N ILE A 632 -1.00 -18.73 27.33
CA ILE A 632 -1.69 -17.54 27.88
C ILE A 632 -0.89 -16.83 28.98
N ALA A 633 0.09 -17.51 29.58
CA ALA A 633 1.02 -16.90 30.56
C ALA A 633 1.88 -15.78 29.95
N ASN A 634 2.22 -15.91 28.66
CA ASN A 634 3.07 -14.96 27.94
C ASN A 634 2.29 -14.09 26.95
N HIS A 635 1.00 -14.41 26.73
CA HIS A 635 0.18 -13.76 25.71
C HIS A 635 -1.08 -13.11 26.28
N SER A 636 -1.42 -11.95 25.72
CA SER A 636 -2.72 -11.31 25.88
C SER A 636 -3.53 -11.47 24.59
N ALA A 637 -4.84 -11.65 24.69
CA ALA A 637 -5.73 -11.76 23.54
C ALA A 637 -6.88 -10.76 23.63
N MET A 638 -7.25 -10.18 22.49
CA MET A 638 -8.53 -9.51 22.27
C MET A 638 -9.26 -10.30 21.18
N LEU A 639 -10.45 -10.79 21.46
CA LEU A 639 -11.26 -11.60 20.54
C LEU A 639 -12.69 -11.04 20.52
N THR A 640 -13.27 -10.83 19.34
CA THR A 640 -14.66 -10.38 19.20
C THR A 640 -15.58 -11.53 18.82
N ALA A 641 -16.82 -11.57 19.28
CA ALA A 641 -17.82 -12.53 18.85
C ALA A 641 -19.17 -11.84 18.65
N ARG A 642 -20.05 -12.42 17.84
CA ARG A 642 -21.45 -11.94 17.79
C ARG A 642 -22.20 -12.43 19.03
N HIS A 643 -23.12 -11.62 19.54
CA HIS A 643 -23.96 -12.06 20.65
C HIS A 643 -24.86 -13.22 20.17
N PRO A 644 -24.95 -14.36 20.89
CA PRO A 644 -25.71 -15.52 20.45
C PRO A 644 -27.20 -15.24 20.20
N GLU A 645 -27.77 -14.33 20.99
CA GLU A 645 -29.19 -13.95 20.91
C GLU A 645 -29.47 -12.73 20.00
N ASN A 646 -28.43 -11.99 19.61
CA ASN A 646 -28.58 -10.80 18.75
C ASN A 646 -27.33 -10.60 17.89
N SER A 647 -27.41 -10.91 16.60
CA SER A 647 -26.27 -10.75 15.68
C SER A 647 -25.83 -9.30 15.49
N GLY A 648 -26.65 -8.30 15.82
CA GLY A 648 -26.27 -6.89 15.80
C GLY A 648 -25.40 -6.47 17.00
N ALA A 649 -25.48 -7.20 18.12
CA ALA A 649 -24.67 -6.94 19.30
C ALA A 649 -23.33 -7.71 19.27
N THR A 650 -22.29 -7.11 19.86
CA THR A 650 -20.92 -7.65 19.84
C THR A 650 -20.42 -7.94 21.25
N LEU A 651 -19.80 -9.11 21.42
CA LEU A 651 -19.03 -9.50 22.60
C LEU A 651 -17.55 -9.24 22.33
N ILE A 652 -16.83 -8.63 23.26
CA ILE A 652 -15.40 -8.35 23.14
C ILE A 652 -14.68 -8.95 24.34
N TRP A 653 -13.89 -10.01 24.13
CA TRP A 653 -13.13 -10.67 25.19
C TRP A 653 -11.69 -10.19 25.17
N LEU A 654 -11.30 -9.40 26.17
CA LEU A 654 -9.94 -8.92 26.38
C LEU A 654 -9.36 -9.63 27.60
N ALA A 655 -8.35 -10.46 27.39
CA ALA A 655 -7.80 -11.30 28.43
C ALA A 655 -6.27 -11.28 28.45
N THR A 656 -5.70 -11.13 29.63
CA THR A 656 -4.28 -11.25 29.94
C THR A 656 -4.10 -11.81 31.35
N SER A 657 -3.04 -12.60 31.54
CA SER A 657 -2.57 -13.06 32.85
C SER A 657 -1.56 -12.08 33.48
N ARG A 658 -1.23 -10.98 32.79
CA ARG A 658 -0.17 -10.05 33.16
C ARG A 658 -0.74 -8.66 33.42
N ALA A 659 -0.79 -8.25 34.69
CA ALA A 659 -1.26 -6.93 35.08
C ALA A 659 -0.47 -5.80 34.39
N ALA A 660 0.86 -5.96 34.25
CA ALA A 660 1.73 -4.98 33.61
C ALA A 660 1.44 -4.76 32.11
N ALA A 661 0.77 -5.70 31.44
CA ALA A 661 0.41 -5.56 30.03
C ALA A 661 -0.83 -4.68 29.81
N VAL A 662 -1.71 -4.54 30.82
CA VAL A 662 -3.01 -3.85 30.67
C VAL A 662 -2.85 -2.38 30.22
N PRO A 663 -1.93 -1.56 30.77
CA PRO A 663 -1.74 -0.19 30.31
C PRO A 663 -1.30 -0.09 28.84
N ALA A 664 -0.42 -1.01 28.39
CA ALA A 664 0.02 -1.04 27.01
C ALA A 664 -1.11 -1.43 26.05
N LEU A 665 -1.92 -2.43 26.42
CA LEU A 665 -3.12 -2.84 25.67
C LEU A 665 -4.14 -1.70 25.61
N ALA A 666 -4.39 -1.00 26.72
CA ALA A 666 -5.32 0.11 26.81
C ALA A 666 -5.00 1.23 25.82
N ARG A 667 -3.70 1.56 25.66
CA ARG A 667 -3.23 2.55 24.67
C ARG A 667 -3.33 2.03 23.23
N LYS A 668 -3.04 0.75 23.00
CA LYS A 668 -2.91 0.18 21.65
C LYS A 668 -4.26 -0.16 21.01
N LEU A 669 -5.19 -0.76 21.74
CA LEU A 669 -6.45 -1.31 21.22
C LEU A 669 -7.30 -0.30 20.42
N PRO A 670 -7.44 0.98 20.81
CA PRO A 670 -8.19 1.97 20.03
C PRO A 670 -7.69 2.17 18.58
N HIS A 671 -6.45 1.77 18.28
CA HIS A 671 -5.84 1.84 16.94
C HIS A 671 -6.07 0.56 16.09
N TYR A 672 -6.68 -0.49 16.64
CA TYR A 672 -6.90 -1.79 15.98
C TYR A 672 -8.37 -2.06 15.60
N ARG A 673 -9.17 -1.00 15.41
CA ARG A 673 -10.64 -1.06 15.28
C ARG A 673 -11.17 -2.13 14.30
N LYS A 674 -10.50 -2.36 13.16
CA LYS A 674 -10.99 -3.28 12.13
C LYS A 674 -10.80 -4.77 12.43
N TYR A 675 -10.01 -5.15 13.44
CA TYR A 675 -9.64 -6.55 13.66
C TYR A 675 -10.65 -7.25 14.57
N SER A 676 -10.89 -8.54 14.27
CA SER A 676 -11.71 -9.44 15.08
C SER A 676 -10.91 -10.15 16.15
N TYR A 677 -9.61 -10.35 15.91
CA TYR A 677 -8.69 -10.88 16.91
C TYR A 677 -7.35 -10.16 16.89
N LEU A 678 -6.75 -10.03 18.07
CA LEU A 678 -5.41 -9.54 18.31
C LEU A 678 -4.76 -10.41 19.38
N VAL A 679 -3.50 -10.78 19.17
CA VAL A 679 -2.67 -11.42 20.18
C VAL A 679 -1.42 -10.58 20.37
N PHE A 680 -1.09 -10.35 21.63
CA PHE A 680 0.07 -9.59 22.05
C PHE A 680 0.97 -10.45 22.93
N GLU A 681 2.28 -10.30 22.79
CA GLU A 681 3.29 -10.96 23.61
C GLU A 681 4.00 -9.94 24.51
N GLY A 682 4.24 -10.33 25.76
CA GLY A 682 4.98 -9.54 26.75
C GLY A 682 4.22 -8.31 27.30
N ASP A 683 4.86 -7.61 28.23
CA ASP A 683 4.25 -6.46 28.96
C ASP A 683 4.06 -5.23 28.08
N GLU A 684 4.94 -5.01 27.10
CA GLU A 684 4.79 -3.91 26.15
C GLU A 684 3.68 -4.15 25.12
N GLY A 685 3.10 -5.35 25.07
CA GLY A 685 2.04 -5.71 24.14
C GLY A 685 2.52 -5.71 22.68
N ASN A 686 3.53 -6.51 22.36
CA ASN A 686 4.01 -6.67 20.99
C ASN A 686 3.02 -7.51 20.18
N ASN A 687 2.46 -6.97 19.10
CA ASN A 687 1.44 -7.70 18.33
C ASN A 687 2.08 -8.88 17.57
N VAL A 688 1.67 -10.11 17.89
CA VAL A 688 2.17 -11.36 17.28
C VAL A 688 1.13 -12.06 16.42
N ALA A 689 -0.16 -11.71 16.57
CA ALA A 689 -1.21 -12.10 15.64
C ALA A 689 -2.31 -11.03 15.56
N LYS A 690 -2.90 -10.90 14.37
CA LYS A 690 -4.09 -10.08 14.13
C LYS A 690 -4.84 -10.58 12.91
N GLY A 691 -6.14 -10.35 12.86
CA GLY A 691 -6.93 -10.62 11.66
C GLY A 691 -8.42 -10.44 11.88
N GLN A 692 -9.18 -10.80 10.85
CA GLN A 692 -10.64 -10.83 10.88
C GLN A 692 -11.15 -12.27 10.83
N TRP A 693 -12.33 -12.51 11.39
CA TRP A 693 -13.00 -13.80 11.34
C TRP A 693 -13.48 -14.16 9.93
N ARG A 694 -13.63 -15.46 9.69
CA ARG A 694 -14.30 -15.95 8.48
C ARG A 694 -15.81 -15.71 8.65
N VAL A 695 -16.46 -15.27 7.57
CA VAL A 695 -17.91 -15.13 7.53
C VAL A 695 -18.50 -16.50 7.20
N LEU A 696 -19.13 -17.15 8.19
CA LEU A 696 -19.60 -18.53 8.07
C LEU A 696 -21.08 -18.62 7.67
N ASN A 697 -21.92 -17.71 8.17
CA ASN A 697 -23.38 -17.82 8.13
C ASN A 697 -24.05 -16.65 7.38
N SER A 698 -23.48 -16.28 6.23
CA SER A 698 -24.05 -15.20 5.40
C SER A 698 -25.43 -15.61 4.84
N PRO A 699 -26.47 -14.76 4.94
CA PRO A 699 -27.77 -14.98 4.30
C PRO A 699 -27.72 -14.91 2.76
N MET A 700 -26.56 -14.60 2.20
CA MET A 700 -26.27 -14.55 0.77
C MET A 700 -25.54 -15.80 0.29
N SER A 701 -25.40 -16.82 1.14
CA SER A 701 -24.76 -18.08 0.76
C SER A 701 -25.44 -19.29 1.39
N LEU A 702 -25.41 -20.43 0.70
CA LEU A 702 -25.93 -21.68 1.21
C LEU A 702 -25.08 -22.86 0.71
N ASP A 703 -24.73 -23.76 1.62
CA ASP A 703 -24.16 -25.08 1.29
C ASP A 703 -25.29 -26.09 1.04
N PHE A 704 -25.15 -26.91 0.00
CA PHE A 704 -26.08 -27.97 -0.31
C PHE A 704 -25.64 -29.29 0.34
N HIS A 705 -26.54 -29.90 1.11
CA HIS A 705 -26.31 -31.19 1.75
C HIS A 705 -27.09 -32.29 1.02
N TYR A 706 -26.39 -33.37 0.66
CA TYR A 706 -26.96 -34.56 0.00
C TYR A 706 -26.84 -35.77 0.92
N SER A 707 -27.88 -36.60 0.98
CA SER A 707 -27.95 -37.77 1.87
C SER A 707 -26.92 -38.86 1.54
N ASP A 708 -26.47 -38.94 0.29
CA ASP A 708 -25.49 -39.90 -0.22
C ASP A 708 -24.02 -39.48 0.04
N HIS A 709 -23.81 -38.35 0.70
CA HIS A 709 -22.49 -37.74 0.91
C HIS A 709 -22.20 -37.36 2.38
N ALA A 710 -22.95 -37.93 3.32
CA ALA A 710 -22.77 -37.67 4.75
C ALA A 710 -21.35 -38.04 5.22
N GLY A 711 -20.55 -37.04 5.61
CA GLY A 711 -19.23 -37.24 6.22
C GLY A 711 -18.01 -36.77 5.39
N LYS A 712 -18.19 -36.33 4.13
CA LYS A 712 -17.14 -35.60 3.39
C LYS A 712 -17.35 -34.11 3.58
N ASP A 713 -16.30 -33.40 4.00
CA ASP A 713 -16.32 -31.96 4.19
C ASP A 713 -16.44 -31.25 2.83
N ASN A 714 -17.67 -31.01 2.39
CA ASN A 714 -17.98 -30.26 1.16
C ASN A 714 -17.74 -28.74 1.32
N SER A 715 -17.38 -28.27 2.52
CA SER A 715 -17.35 -26.84 2.87
C SER A 715 -16.00 -26.15 2.64
N ASN A 716 -14.96 -26.90 2.23
CA ASN A 716 -13.63 -26.31 2.12
C ASN A 716 -13.48 -25.44 0.87
N ARG A 717 -13.92 -24.18 0.97
CA ARG A 717 -13.70 -23.10 -0.01
C ARG A 717 -12.24 -22.98 -0.43
N ASP A 718 -11.30 -23.40 0.42
CA ASP A 718 -9.87 -23.33 0.15
C ASP A 718 -9.45 -24.20 -1.07
N ASN A 719 -10.31 -25.12 -1.52
CA ASN A 719 -10.11 -25.91 -2.75
C ASN A 719 -10.51 -25.17 -4.04
N PHE A 720 -11.30 -24.09 -3.95
CA PHE A 720 -11.74 -23.31 -5.10
C PHE A 720 -10.88 -22.06 -5.25
N LYS A 721 -10.30 -21.88 -6.43
CA LYS A 721 -9.49 -20.70 -6.74
C LYS A 721 -10.37 -19.67 -7.42
N LEU A 722 -10.53 -18.52 -6.78
CA LEU A 722 -11.02 -17.33 -7.47
C LEU A 722 -9.85 -16.72 -8.23
N THR A 723 -9.97 -16.63 -9.55
CA THR A 723 -8.98 -15.93 -10.37
C THR A 723 -8.98 -14.46 -9.98
N PRO A 724 -7.86 -13.93 -9.45
CA PRO A 724 -7.80 -12.53 -9.04
C PRO A 724 -8.06 -11.61 -10.24
N ALA A 725 -8.96 -10.64 -10.08
CA ALA A 725 -9.19 -9.65 -11.12
C ALA A 725 -7.91 -8.85 -11.39
N VAL A 726 -7.59 -8.64 -12.67
CA VAL A 726 -6.47 -7.77 -13.06
C VAL A 726 -6.84 -6.33 -12.71
N ALA A 727 -5.95 -5.65 -11.98
CA ALA A 727 -6.18 -4.26 -11.60
C ALA A 727 -6.36 -3.34 -12.82
N LEU A 728 -7.17 -2.29 -12.69
CA LEU A 728 -7.50 -1.38 -13.80
C LEU A 728 -6.24 -0.76 -14.44
N ALA A 729 -5.26 -0.45 -13.62
CA ALA A 729 -3.92 -0.06 -14.00
C ALA A 729 -2.91 -0.53 -12.95
N GLN A 730 -1.64 -0.56 -13.33
CA GLN A 730 -0.51 -0.88 -12.47
C GLN A 730 0.47 0.28 -12.46
N LEU A 731 1.14 0.48 -11.33
CA LEU A 731 2.28 1.39 -11.28
C LEU A 731 3.35 0.91 -12.26
N PRO A 732 3.98 1.81 -13.03
CA PRO A 732 5.12 1.43 -13.85
C PRO A 732 6.22 0.90 -12.92
N PRO A 733 6.82 -0.27 -13.23
CA PRO A 733 7.89 -0.80 -12.40
C PRO A 733 9.09 0.15 -12.46
N VAL A 734 9.69 0.42 -11.29
CA VAL A 734 10.93 1.20 -11.19
C VAL A 734 12.07 0.49 -11.91
N PHE A 735 12.09 -0.84 -11.81
CA PHE A 735 13.12 -1.70 -12.37
C PHE A 735 12.69 -2.32 -13.69
N SER A 736 13.63 -2.43 -14.64
CA SER A 736 13.36 -3.02 -15.94
C SER A 736 13.58 -4.53 -15.91
N ALA A 737 12.48 -5.29 -15.91
CA ALA A 737 12.50 -6.74 -16.13
C ALA A 737 13.28 -7.11 -17.41
N LYS A 738 13.14 -6.32 -18.48
CA LYS A 738 13.83 -6.55 -19.75
C LYS A 738 15.36 -6.41 -19.63
N ARG A 739 15.86 -5.40 -18.91
CA ARG A 739 17.32 -5.25 -18.70
C ARG A 739 17.88 -6.38 -17.86
N MET A 740 17.23 -6.71 -16.75
CA MET A 740 17.65 -7.85 -15.92
C MET A 740 17.66 -9.15 -16.72
N LEU A 741 16.63 -9.43 -17.53
CA LEU A 741 16.63 -10.59 -18.42
C LEU A 741 17.75 -10.55 -19.46
N THR A 742 18.15 -9.36 -19.93
CA THR A 742 19.28 -9.21 -20.86
C THR A 742 20.60 -9.57 -20.15
N ASP A 743 20.78 -9.12 -18.92
CA ASP A 743 21.95 -9.44 -18.10
C ASP A 743 22.02 -10.95 -17.81
N VAL A 744 20.89 -11.56 -17.42
CA VAL A 744 20.79 -13.03 -17.24
C VAL A 744 21.07 -13.78 -18.53
N ALA A 745 20.50 -13.32 -19.66
CA ALA A 745 20.71 -13.94 -20.96
C ALA A 745 22.17 -13.96 -21.38
N PHE A 746 22.91 -12.90 -21.08
CA PHE A 746 24.34 -12.85 -21.34
C PHE A 746 25.08 -13.84 -20.45
N LEU A 747 24.94 -13.69 -19.12
CA LEU A 747 25.70 -14.44 -18.12
C LEU A 747 25.43 -15.94 -18.20
N ALA A 748 24.17 -16.35 -18.41
CA ALA A 748 23.74 -17.74 -18.51
C ALA A 748 23.62 -18.25 -19.96
N SER A 749 24.23 -17.56 -20.92
CA SER A 749 24.25 -18.06 -22.30
C SER A 749 25.10 -19.33 -22.41
N LYS A 750 24.81 -20.15 -23.43
CA LYS A 750 25.65 -21.32 -23.76
C LYS A 750 27.11 -20.96 -24.02
N ALA A 751 27.37 -19.75 -24.51
CA ALA A 751 28.73 -19.26 -24.76
C ALA A 751 29.53 -19.05 -23.47
N MET A 752 28.86 -18.78 -22.34
CA MET A 752 29.51 -18.60 -21.04
C MET A 752 29.84 -19.92 -20.33
N GLN A 753 29.45 -21.07 -20.92
CA GLN A 753 29.79 -22.43 -20.47
C GLN A 753 29.67 -22.68 -18.95
N GLY A 754 28.74 -21.98 -18.29
CA GLY A 754 28.50 -22.11 -16.85
C GLY A 754 29.49 -21.44 -15.91
N ARG A 755 30.39 -20.58 -16.41
CA ARG A 755 31.24 -19.69 -15.59
C ARG A 755 32.01 -20.46 -14.50
N GLY A 756 32.62 -21.58 -14.89
CA GLY A 756 33.39 -22.42 -13.98
C GLY A 756 34.67 -21.74 -13.52
N LEU A 757 35.19 -22.15 -12.35
CA LEU A 757 36.46 -21.60 -11.85
C LEU A 757 37.63 -21.87 -12.79
N GLY A 758 38.45 -20.83 -12.99
CA GLY A 758 39.63 -20.88 -13.84
C GLY A 758 39.35 -20.88 -15.35
N THR A 759 38.11 -20.67 -15.79
CA THR A 759 37.79 -20.62 -17.22
C THR A 759 37.78 -19.18 -17.77
N PRO A 760 38.06 -18.99 -19.08
CA PRO A 760 37.97 -17.68 -19.72
C PRO A 760 36.57 -17.05 -19.63
N GLU A 761 35.52 -17.86 -19.58
CA GLU A 761 34.14 -17.38 -19.46
C GLU A 761 33.86 -16.75 -18.10
N LEU A 762 34.49 -17.24 -17.02
CA LEU A 762 34.40 -16.57 -15.72
C LEU A 762 35.05 -15.18 -15.77
N ASP A 763 36.22 -15.05 -16.42
CA ASP A 763 36.87 -13.75 -16.62
C ASP A 763 36.00 -12.80 -17.46
N GLN A 764 35.38 -13.32 -18.53
CA GLN A 764 34.42 -12.55 -19.35
C GLN A 764 33.21 -12.06 -18.55
N ALA A 765 32.71 -12.85 -17.60
CA ALA A 765 31.64 -12.42 -16.71
C ALA A 765 32.10 -11.28 -15.79
N ALA A 766 33.32 -11.38 -15.24
CA ALA A 766 33.91 -10.33 -14.42
C ALA A 766 34.08 -9.02 -15.21
N ASP A 767 34.60 -9.10 -16.44
CA ASP A 767 34.76 -7.96 -17.34
C ASP A 767 33.43 -7.31 -17.71
N TYR A 768 32.40 -8.11 -17.99
CA TYR A 768 31.06 -7.62 -18.27
C TYR A 768 30.48 -6.83 -17.10
N ILE A 769 30.59 -7.36 -15.87
CA ILE A 769 30.08 -6.72 -14.66
C ILE A 769 30.84 -5.40 -14.40
N ALA A 770 32.17 -5.40 -14.51
CA ALA A 770 32.99 -4.21 -14.34
C ALA A 770 32.66 -3.13 -15.39
N HIS A 771 32.41 -3.54 -16.64
CA HIS A 771 31.99 -2.64 -17.71
C HIS A 771 30.62 -2.01 -17.43
N GLU A 772 29.66 -2.79 -16.95
CA GLU A 772 28.34 -2.27 -16.55
C GLU A 772 28.47 -1.28 -15.39
N PHE A 773 29.24 -1.58 -14.34
CA PHE A 773 29.49 -0.63 -13.25
C PHE A 773 30.14 0.67 -13.74
N LYS A 774 31.13 0.57 -14.63
CA LYS A 774 31.79 1.74 -15.23
C LYS A 774 30.82 2.60 -16.04
N LYS A 775 29.93 1.99 -16.83
CA LYS A 775 28.88 2.73 -17.58
C LYS A 775 27.93 3.51 -16.66
N MET A 776 27.72 3.02 -15.44
CA MET A 776 26.86 3.66 -14.44
C MET A 776 27.56 4.82 -13.73
N GLY A 777 28.88 5.02 -13.93
CA GLY A 777 29.66 6.06 -13.27
C GLY A 777 30.05 5.72 -11.83
N LEU A 778 29.93 4.46 -11.41
CA LEU A 778 30.39 4.02 -10.10
C LEU A 778 31.92 4.09 -10.00
N GLN A 779 32.42 4.32 -8.79
CA GLN A 779 33.85 4.36 -8.53
C GLN A 779 34.42 2.94 -8.39
N PRO A 780 35.65 2.69 -8.86
CA PRO A 780 36.33 1.41 -8.64
C PRO A 780 36.63 1.20 -7.14
N GLY A 781 36.37 0.00 -6.63
CA GLY A 781 36.65 -0.37 -5.22
C GLY A 781 37.61 -1.56 -5.05
N GLY A 782 38.20 -2.06 -6.13
CA GLY A 782 39.19 -3.13 -6.14
C GLY A 782 40.62 -2.62 -6.01
N ASP A 783 41.58 -3.47 -6.39
CA ASP A 783 43.01 -3.18 -6.26
C ASP A 783 43.46 -2.07 -7.23
N ASN A 784 44.47 -1.30 -6.83
CA ASN A 784 45.12 -0.28 -7.66
C ASN A 784 44.14 0.72 -8.33
N ASN A 785 43.09 1.14 -7.62
CA ASN A 785 42.01 1.98 -8.13
C ASN A 785 41.28 1.40 -9.35
N GLY A 786 41.26 0.06 -9.50
CA GLY A 786 40.50 -0.66 -10.50
C GLY A 786 39.24 -1.32 -9.92
N PHE A 787 38.41 -1.91 -10.78
CA PHE A 787 37.20 -2.64 -10.33
C PHE A 787 37.50 -4.06 -9.84
N PHE A 788 38.73 -4.55 -10.02
CA PHE A 788 39.06 -5.95 -9.77
C PHE A 788 39.90 -6.09 -8.50
N GLN A 789 39.51 -7.02 -7.63
CA GLN A 789 40.34 -7.53 -6.55
C GLN A 789 40.84 -8.91 -6.94
N ARG A 790 42.16 -9.09 -7.12
CA ARG A 790 42.74 -10.33 -7.69
C ARG A 790 43.70 -11.01 -6.72
N TRP A 791 43.61 -12.33 -6.62
CA TRP A 791 44.55 -13.15 -5.88
C TRP A 791 44.72 -14.53 -6.51
N SER A 792 45.78 -15.25 -6.12
CA SER A 792 45.98 -16.65 -6.49
C SER A 792 45.75 -17.54 -5.27
N GLU A 793 45.07 -18.67 -5.48
CA GLU A 793 44.76 -19.62 -4.42
C GLU A 793 44.65 -21.04 -4.97
N ASP A 794 45.11 -22.03 -4.20
CA ASP A 794 44.85 -23.45 -4.48
C ASP A 794 43.40 -23.81 -4.12
N VAL A 795 42.60 -24.06 -5.16
CA VAL A 795 41.18 -24.43 -5.01
C VAL A 795 40.96 -25.93 -4.91
N GLY A 796 42.03 -26.72 -4.95
CA GLY A 796 42.02 -28.19 -4.90
C GLY A 796 41.91 -28.84 -6.28
N ALA A 797 42.07 -30.17 -6.30
CA ALA A 797 42.01 -30.95 -7.54
C ALA A 797 40.61 -30.91 -8.19
N PRO A 798 40.52 -30.90 -9.54
CA PRO A 798 41.63 -31.01 -10.49
C PRO A 798 42.27 -29.65 -10.87
N LEU A 799 41.75 -28.52 -10.40
CA LEU A 799 42.14 -27.19 -10.87
C LEU A 799 43.48 -26.70 -10.26
N GLY A 800 43.77 -27.04 -9.00
CA GLY A 800 44.99 -26.61 -8.33
C GLY A 800 45.03 -25.10 -8.06
N GLU A 801 46.19 -24.47 -8.23
CA GLU A 801 46.37 -23.02 -8.05
C GLU A 801 45.86 -22.25 -9.27
N ILE A 802 44.87 -21.37 -9.04
CA ILE A 802 44.26 -20.53 -10.06
C ILE A 802 44.21 -19.07 -9.61
N GLN A 803 44.08 -18.14 -10.56
CA GLN A 803 43.77 -16.75 -10.24
C GLN A 803 42.25 -16.59 -10.07
N LEU A 804 41.85 -15.90 -9.01
CA LEU A 804 40.48 -15.54 -8.69
C LEU A 804 40.33 -14.02 -8.70
N THR A 805 39.14 -13.55 -9.09
CA THR A 805 38.84 -12.12 -9.22
C THR A 805 37.49 -11.81 -8.57
N ASN A 806 37.44 -10.88 -7.63
CA ASN A 806 36.18 -10.23 -7.24
C ASN A 806 36.00 -8.94 -8.04
N VAL A 807 34.75 -8.53 -8.30
CA VAL A 807 34.44 -7.24 -8.94
C VAL A 807 33.78 -6.30 -7.93
N VAL A 808 34.40 -5.17 -7.65
CA VAL A 808 34.01 -4.23 -6.58
C VAL A 808 33.80 -2.82 -7.14
N ALA A 809 32.61 -2.26 -6.91
CA ALA A 809 32.25 -0.90 -7.28
C ALA A 809 31.62 -0.13 -6.10
N VAL A 810 31.80 1.19 -6.07
CA VAL A 810 31.41 2.05 -4.96
C VAL A 810 30.55 3.21 -5.45
N LEU A 811 29.39 3.39 -4.81
CA LEU A 811 28.65 4.64 -4.80
C LEU A 811 29.06 5.41 -3.52
N PRO A 812 29.78 6.54 -3.62
CA PRO A 812 30.28 7.25 -2.44
C PRO A 812 29.15 7.82 -1.59
N GLY A 813 29.35 7.80 -0.26
CA GLY A 813 28.45 8.42 0.70
C GLY A 813 28.65 9.93 0.82
N SER A 814 27.58 10.63 1.20
CA SER A 814 27.53 12.09 1.26
C SER A 814 27.93 12.69 2.61
N LYS A 815 27.90 11.91 3.70
CA LYS A 815 28.19 12.41 5.06
C LYS A 815 29.63 12.14 5.49
N PRO A 816 30.47 13.18 5.68
CA PRO A 816 31.86 12.99 6.11
C PRO A 816 32.01 12.28 7.45
N GLN A 817 31.03 12.40 8.36
CA GLN A 817 31.08 11.75 9.68
C GLN A 817 30.91 10.22 9.59
N LEU A 818 30.40 9.73 8.47
CA LEU A 818 30.21 8.30 8.19
C LEU A 818 31.24 7.78 7.17
N ALA A 819 32.30 8.55 6.89
CA ALA A 819 33.36 8.13 6.00
C ALA A 819 34.02 6.85 6.54
N GLY A 820 34.18 5.85 5.67
CA GLY A 820 34.68 4.51 6.03
C GLY A 820 33.58 3.48 6.31
N GLU A 821 32.38 3.92 6.72
CA GLU A 821 31.21 3.03 6.86
C GLU A 821 30.56 2.76 5.50
N SER A 822 30.08 1.53 5.30
CA SER A 822 29.40 1.15 4.06
C SER A 822 28.22 0.21 4.26
N LEU A 823 27.29 0.23 3.32
CA LEU A 823 26.35 -0.87 3.10
C LEU A 823 26.89 -1.74 1.94
N VAL A 824 26.96 -3.05 2.12
CA VAL A 824 27.37 -3.97 1.05
C VAL A 824 26.14 -4.58 0.39
N ILE A 825 26.09 -4.56 -0.94
CA ILE A 825 25.13 -5.32 -1.76
C ILE A 825 25.95 -6.32 -2.58
N SER A 826 25.65 -7.60 -2.46
CA SER A 826 26.45 -8.66 -3.09
C SER A 826 25.64 -9.70 -3.84
N ALA A 827 26.31 -10.34 -4.80
CA ALA A 827 25.91 -11.59 -5.45
C ALA A 827 27.17 -12.33 -5.88
N HIS A 828 27.14 -13.64 -6.06
CA HIS A 828 28.24 -14.35 -6.74
C HIS A 828 27.95 -14.46 -8.24
N TYR A 829 29.02 -14.54 -9.04
CA TYR A 829 28.91 -14.60 -10.49
C TYR A 829 29.51 -15.88 -11.10
N ASP A 830 30.21 -16.70 -10.31
CA ASP A 830 30.60 -18.05 -10.70
C ASP A 830 29.42 -19.02 -10.67
N HIS A 831 29.57 -20.14 -11.37
CA HIS A 831 28.74 -21.33 -11.20
C HIS A 831 29.59 -22.58 -11.51
N LEU A 832 28.96 -23.74 -11.72
CA LEU A 832 29.65 -25.04 -11.75
C LEU A 832 30.40 -25.36 -13.05
N GLY A 833 30.35 -24.51 -14.08
CA GLY A 833 30.95 -24.78 -15.38
C GLY A 833 30.45 -26.11 -15.98
N LEU A 834 31.33 -27.11 -16.07
CA LEU A 834 31.02 -28.46 -16.55
C LEU A 834 30.71 -29.47 -15.41
N GLY A 835 30.46 -28.98 -14.20
CA GLY A 835 30.09 -29.79 -13.03
C GLY A 835 31.14 -29.87 -11.91
N TRP A 836 31.94 -28.83 -11.69
CA TRP A 836 32.87 -28.77 -10.56
C TRP A 836 32.48 -27.60 -9.64
N PRO A 837 32.55 -27.73 -8.30
CA PRO A 837 33.12 -28.84 -7.53
C PRO A 837 32.14 -29.97 -7.17
N ASP A 838 30.84 -29.78 -7.39
CA ASP A 838 29.80 -30.75 -7.04
C ASP A 838 28.80 -30.89 -8.20
N VAL A 839 28.73 -32.07 -8.81
CA VAL A 839 27.84 -32.36 -9.94
C VAL A 839 26.92 -33.51 -9.61
N HIS A 840 25.66 -33.35 -10.00
CA HIS A 840 24.67 -34.40 -9.91
C HIS A 840 24.98 -35.55 -10.86
N LYS A 841 24.75 -36.79 -10.40
CA LYS A 841 24.94 -37.98 -11.22
C LYS A 841 24.15 -37.90 -12.54
N GLY A 842 24.84 -38.08 -13.66
CA GLY A 842 24.28 -38.02 -15.00
C GLY A 842 24.35 -36.65 -15.68
N ASP A 843 24.86 -35.62 -14.99
CA ASP A 843 25.08 -34.27 -15.52
C ASP A 843 26.57 -33.93 -15.72
N GLU A 844 27.46 -34.90 -15.55
CA GLU A 844 28.90 -34.73 -15.73
C GLU A 844 29.24 -34.25 -17.15
N GLY A 845 30.08 -33.22 -17.25
CA GLY A 845 30.54 -32.68 -18.53
C GLY A 845 29.52 -31.82 -19.27
N LYS A 846 28.31 -31.64 -18.73
CA LYS A 846 27.30 -30.71 -19.28
C LYS A 846 27.49 -29.32 -18.69
N ALA A 847 27.24 -28.30 -19.50
CA ALA A 847 27.29 -26.91 -19.04
C ALA A 847 26.15 -26.62 -18.05
N HIS A 848 26.50 -26.19 -16.85
CA HIS A 848 25.59 -25.71 -15.82
C HIS A 848 25.44 -24.22 -16.02
N LEU A 849 24.39 -23.78 -16.73
CA LEU A 849 24.30 -22.39 -17.17
C LEU A 849 24.05 -21.39 -16.03
N GLY A 850 23.46 -21.83 -14.92
CA GLY A 850 23.32 -21.04 -13.71
C GLY A 850 22.52 -19.76 -13.93
N ALA A 851 21.34 -19.88 -14.54
CA ALA A 851 20.47 -18.75 -14.83
C ALA A 851 19.86 -18.17 -13.56
N ASP A 852 19.30 -19.02 -12.68
CA ASP A 852 18.86 -18.62 -11.36
C ASP A 852 20.05 -18.54 -10.40
N ASP A 853 21.01 -19.46 -10.52
CA ASP A 853 22.18 -19.61 -9.65
C ASP A 853 23.51 -19.32 -10.38
N ASN A 854 24.01 -18.09 -10.41
CA ASN A 854 23.41 -16.90 -9.82
C ASN A 854 23.47 -15.69 -10.77
N ALA A 855 23.27 -15.93 -12.07
CA ALA A 855 23.12 -14.85 -13.04
C ALA A 855 21.94 -13.92 -12.65
N SER A 856 20.89 -14.47 -12.04
CA SER A 856 19.75 -13.70 -11.53
C SER A 856 20.12 -12.69 -10.44
N GLY A 857 20.96 -13.08 -9.46
CA GLY A 857 21.43 -12.20 -8.39
C GLY A 857 22.29 -11.06 -8.91
N VAL A 858 23.22 -11.37 -9.82
CA VAL A 858 24.05 -10.35 -10.49
C VAL A 858 23.18 -9.37 -11.28
N ALA A 859 22.19 -9.86 -12.03
CA ALA A 859 21.29 -9.01 -12.81
C ALA A 859 20.45 -8.06 -11.91
N VAL A 860 19.95 -8.54 -10.78
CA VAL A 860 19.24 -7.69 -9.79
C VAL A 860 20.19 -6.65 -9.19
N MET A 861 21.42 -7.04 -8.83
CA MET A 861 22.43 -6.11 -8.31
C MET A 861 22.75 -5.00 -9.31
N LEU A 862 23.00 -5.36 -10.58
CA LEU A 862 23.27 -4.40 -11.65
C LEU A 862 22.08 -3.46 -11.87
N GLU A 863 20.87 -3.97 -11.87
CA GLU A 863 19.68 -3.15 -12.09
C GLU A 863 19.39 -2.20 -10.92
N VAL A 864 19.64 -2.61 -9.67
CA VAL A 864 19.61 -1.68 -8.53
C VAL A 864 20.70 -0.62 -8.66
N ALA A 865 21.93 -1.02 -8.98
CA ALA A 865 23.05 -0.10 -9.21
C ALA A 865 22.72 0.96 -10.29
N ARG A 866 22.08 0.57 -11.39
CA ARG A 866 21.65 1.48 -12.47
C ARG A 866 20.67 2.55 -11.98
N GLN A 867 19.75 2.17 -11.09
CA GLN A 867 18.75 3.09 -10.56
C GLN A 867 19.34 4.05 -9.54
N VAL A 868 20.19 3.57 -8.65
CA VAL A 868 20.67 4.37 -7.51
C VAL A 868 21.85 5.26 -7.87
N SER A 869 22.75 4.82 -8.75
CA SER A 869 24.00 5.56 -9.10
C SER A 869 23.78 6.99 -9.60
N LYS A 870 22.64 7.28 -10.22
CA LYS A 870 22.32 8.60 -10.80
C LYS A 870 21.40 9.45 -9.94
N LYS A 871 20.69 8.84 -8.98
CA LYS A 871 19.57 9.47 -8.27
C LYS A 871 19.80 9.59 -6.77
N TRP A 872 20.63 8.74 -6.20
CA TRP A 872 20.82 8.68 -4.75
C TRP A 872 22.06 9.44 -4.32
N ASN A 873 21.92 10.12 -3.18
CA ASN A 873 23.02 10.73 -2.43
C ASN A 873 23.08 10.12 -1.02
N PRO A 874 23.38 8.82 -0.90
CA PRO A 874 23.24 8.08 0.35
C PRO A 874 24.17 8.63 1.43
N ALA A 875 23.74 8.64 2.70
CA ALA A 875 24.60 9.13 3.78
C ALA A 875 25.90 8.32 3.92
N ARG A 876 25.84 7.01 3.69
CA ARG A 876 26.98 6.08 3.64
C ARG A 876 27.28 5.61 2.24
N SER A 877 28.52 5.19 2.01
CA SER A 877 28.90 4.55 0.77
C SER A 877 28.13 3.23 0.60
N ILE A 878 27.71 2.94 -0.62
CA ILE A 878 27.16 1.64 -1.00
C ILE A 878 28.22 0.92 -1.83
N VAL A 879 28.62 -0.27 -1.40
CA VAL A 879 29.60 -1.11 -2.10
C VAL A 879 28.86 -2.25 -2.78
N PHE A 880 28.95 -2.31 -4.11
CA PHE A 880 28.43 -3.39 -4.93
C PHE A 880 29.56 -4.39 -5.18
N ILE A 881 29.34 -5.67 -4.86
CA ILE A 881 30.36 -6.71 -4.99
C ILE A 881 29.83 -7.93 -5.71
N ALA A 882 30.49 -8.31 -6.80
CA ALA A 882 30.31 -9.60 -7.44
C ALA A 882 31.44 -10.55 -6.97
N PHE A 883 31.08 -11.56 -6.19
CA PHE A 883 32.03 -12.54 -5.65
C PHE A 883 32.27 -13.69 -6.63
N THR A 884 33.51 -14.19 -6.64
CA THR A 884 33.86 -15.45 -7.31
C THR A 884 34.02 -16.58 -6.29
N ALA A 885 33.96 -17.82 -6.77
CA ALA A 885 34.22 -19.03 -6.00
C ALA A 885 33.31 -19.20 -4.77
N GLU A 886 32.03 -18.84 -4.90
CA GLU A 886 30.99 -19.15 -3.91
C GLU A 886 30.80 -20.67 -3.85
N GLU A 887 30.62 -21.29 -5.01
CA GLU A 887 30.37 -22.72 -5.21
C GLU A 887 31.52 -23.59 -4.69
N ALA A 888 32.73 -23.00 -4.67
CA ALA A 888 33.96 -23.63 -4.21
C ALA A 888 34.34 -23.26 -2.77
N GLY A 889 33.35 -22.88 -1.96
CA GLY A 889 33.50 -22.69 -0.52
C GLY A 889 33.64 -21.24 -0.07
N LEU A 890 32.92 -20.30 -0.72
CA LEU A 890 32.85 -18.87 -0.38
C LEU A 890 34.21 -18.16 -0.42
N ARG A 891 35.12 -18.56 -1.32
CA ARG A 891 36.51 -18.07 -1.30
C ARG A 891 36.60 -16.58 -1.61
N GLY A 892 35.79 -16.08 -2.54
CA GLY A 892 35.77 -14.66 -2.87
C GLY A 892 35.32 -13.77 -1.72
N SER A 893 34.20 -14.11 -1.07
CA SER A 893 33.74 -13.33 0.09
C SER A 893 34.66 -13.48 1.31
N GLN A 894 35.27 -14.65 1.53
CA GLN A 894 36.30 -14.82 2.57
C GLN A 894 37.54 -13.97 2.28
N HIS A 895 37.99 -13.91 1.03
CA HIS A 895 39.13 -13.06 0.68
C HIS A 895 38.82 -11.59 0.96
N TYR A 896 37.66 -11.11 0.51
CA TYR A 896 37.23 -9.73 0.72
C TYR A 896 37.13 -9.35 2.21
N THR A 897 36.56 -10.22 3.05
CA THR A 897 36.38 -9.92 4.49
C THR A 897 37.67 -9.95 5.31
N HIS A 898 38.73 -10.59 4.80
CA HIS A 898 40.05 -10.61 5.43
C HIS A 898 41.03 -9.58 4.84
N ALA A 899 40.74 -9.02 3.67
CA ALA A 899 41.59 -8.03 3.02
C ALA A 899 41.61 -6.68 3.78
N ILE A 900 42.76 -5.99 3.73
CA ILE A 900 42.89 -4.61 4.19
C ILE A 900 42.57 -3.70 3.00
N SER A 901 41.34 -3.16 2.94
CA SER A 901 40.87 -2.25 1.88
C SER A 901 40.51 -0.86 2.42
N ALA A 902 40.36 0.12 1.52
CA ALA A 902 39.97 1.49 1.88
C ALA A 902 38.53 1.59 2.46
N LEU A 903 37.65 0.66 2.11
CA LEU A 903 36.33 0.45 2.70
C LEU A 903 36.29 -0.96 3.32
N PRO A 904 36.89 -1.14 4.51
CA PRO A 904 37.10 -2.47 5.08
C PRO A 904 35.75 -3.12 5.41
N ALA A 905 35.61 -4.41 5.07
CA ALA A 905 34.38 -5.16 5.33
C ALA A 905 33.90 -5.07 6.79
N ARG A 906 34.83 -4.97 7.76
CA ARG A 906 34.53 -4.81 9.20
C ARG A 906 33.82 -3.51 9.57
N GLN A 907 33.90 -2.48 8.73
CA GLN A 907 33.18 -1.21 8.90
C GLN A 907 31.85 -1.19 8.13
N ALA A 908 31.50 -2.27 7.43
CA ALA A 908 30.19 -2.38 6.83
C ALA A 908 29.12 -2.49 7.92
N ILE A 909 28.05 -1.69 7.80
CA ILE A 909 26.93 -1.73 8.75
C ILE A 909 26.05 -2.97 8.55
N ALA A 910 26.00 -3.48 7.33
CA ALA A 910 25.30 -4.70 6.94
C ALA A 910 25.74 -5.17 5.55
N VAL A 911 25.48 -6.45 5.25
CA VAL A 911 25.50 -7.02 3.90
C VAL A 911 24.10 -7.46 3.46
N LEU A 912 23.72 -7.12 2.24
CA LEU A 912 22.50 -7.54 1.56
C LEU A 912 22.89 -8.46 0.40
N ASN A 913 22.81 -9.77 0.60
CA ASN A 913 23.24 -10.77 -0.38
C ASN A 913 22.08 -11.28 -1.25
N LEU A 914 22.33 -11.45 -2.55
CA LEU A 914 21.40 -11.97 -3.54
C LEU A 914 21.89 -13.34 -4.02
N ASP A 915 21.05 -14.35 -3.84
CA ASP A 915 21.33 -15.72 -4.26
C ASP A 915 19.99 -16.35 -4.67
N THR A 916 19.94 -16.87 -5.90
CA THR A 916 18.80 -17.64 -6.42
C THR A 916 17.46 -16.88 -6.36
N VAL A 917 17.48 -15.66 -6.92
CA VAL A 917 16.38 -14.67 -6.84
C VAL A 917 15.52 -14.58 -8.11
N GLY A 918 15.82 -15.40 -9.11
CA GLY A 918 15.18 -15.46 -10.41
C GLY A 918 13.86 -16.23 -10.44
N ARG A 919 13.48 -16.95 -9.38
CA ARG A 919 12.27 -17.81 -9.36
C ARG A 919 11.39 -17.62 -8.12
N VAL A 920 10.89 -16.41 -7.91
CA VAL A 920 10.01 -16.05 -6.78
C VAL A 920 8.56 -16.53 -7.00
N GLY A 921 8.04 -16.39 -8.21
CA GLY A 921 6.64 -16.66 -8.53
C GLY A 921 5.67 -15.66 -7.92
N SER A 922 4.45 -16.11 -7.62
CA SER A 922 3.41 -15.29 -6.98
C SER A 922 3.60 -15.14 -5.46
N GLY A 923 4.50 -15.92 -4.86
CA GLY A 923 4.76 -15.94 -3.42
C GLY A 923 5.48 -14.68 -2.89
N PRO A 924 5.68 -14.62 -1.56
CA PRO A 924 6.45 -13.55 -0.92
C PRO A 924 7.94 -13.64 -1.27
N VAL A 925 8.65 -12.51 -1.22
CA VAL A 925 10.12 -12.50 -1.27
C VAL A 925 10.65 -13.06 0.05
N THR A 926 11.45 -14.12 -0.02
CA THR A 926 12.00 -14.79 1.16
C THR A 926 13.31 -14.10 1.56
N VAL A 927 13.48 -13.81 2.85
CA VAL A 927 14.67 -13.14 3.37
C VAL A 927 15.19 -13.86 4.61
N PHE A 928 16.38 -14.47 4.50
CA PHE A 928 17.07 -15.14 5.61
C PHE A 928 17.95 -14.18 6.41
N GLY A 929 18.33 -14.57 7.63
CA GLY A 929 19.30 -13.81 8.42
C GLY A 929 18.77 -12.53 9.06
N THR A 930 17.44 -12.30 9.06
CA THR A 930 16.81 -11.11 9.66
C THR A 930 17.01 -10.98 11.17
N GLN A 931 17.45 -12.05 11.85
CA GLN A 931 17.82 -12.03 13.26
C GLN A 931 19.27 -11.58 13.53
N SER A 932 20.10 -11.42 12.50
CA SER A 932 21.52 -11.03 12.64
C SER A 932 21.70 -9.64 13.24
N ALA A 933 20.68 -8.79 13.16
CA ALA A 933 20.55 -7.56 13.94
C ALA A 933 19.08 -7.28 14.31
N ARG A 934 18.85 -6.63 15.45
CA ARG A 934 17.51 -6.38 16.00
C ARG A 934 16.59 -5.63 15.04
N GLU A 935 17.15 -4.71 14.26
CA GLU A 935 16.41 -3.81 13.39
C GLU A 935 15.98 -4.48 12.08
N LEU A 936 16.75 -5.45 11.55
CA LEU A 936 16.58 -5.99 10.19
C LEU A 936 15.20 -6.60 9.95
N LEU A 937 14.61 -7.30 10.93
CA LEU A 937 13.23 -7.80 10.83
C LEU A 937 12.22 -6.67 10.57
N HIS A 938 12.40 -5.52 11.22
CA HIS A 938 11.53 -4.36 11.07
C HIS A 938 11.78 -3.64 9.75
N VAL A 939 13.05 -3.55 9.33
CA VAL A 939 13.43 -2.97 8.03
C VAL A 939 12.79 -3.75 6.88
N ILE A 940 12.92 -5.08 6.86
CA ILE A 940 12.35 -5.93 5.80
C ILE A 940 10.82 -5.85 5.77
N ARG A 941 10.17 -5.90 6.94
CA ARG A 941 8.72 -5.72 7.04
C ARG A 941 8.28 -4.32 6.58
N GLY A 942 9.06 -3.29 6.91
CA GLY A 942 8.85 -1.93 6.46
C GLY A 942 8.96 -1.81 4.94
N ALA A 943 9.99 -2.39 4.33
CA ALA A 943 10.17 -2.44 2.89
C ALA A 943 8.99 -3.13 2.19
N GLY A 944 8.52 -4.27 2.71
CA GLY A 944 7.33 -4.95 2.18
C GLY A 944 6.05 -4.12 2.31
N PHE A 945 5.89 -3.41 3.43
CA PHE A 945 4.74 -2.54 3.65
C PHE A 945 4.72 -1.32 2.73
N VAL A 946 5.87 -0.66 2.54
CA VAL A 946 5.99 0.52 1.65
C VAL A 946 5.74 0.10 0.20
N SER A 947 6.45 -0.92 -0.27
CA SER A 947 6.32 -1.41 -1.66
C SER A 947 4.98 -2.09 -1.96
N GLY A 948 4.27 -2.59 -0.94
CA GLY A 948 3.11 -3.46 -1.12
C GLY A 948 3.46 -4.89 -1.54
N ILE A 949 4.74 -5.25 -1.57
CA ILE A 949 5.22 -6.59 -1.89
C ILE A 949 5.29 -7.40 -0.59
N GLN A 950 4.73 -8.61 -0.60
CA GLN A 950 4.81 -9.49 0.56
C GLN A 950 6.23 -10.00 0.76
N THR A 951 6.71 -9.93 2.00
CA THR A 951 8.03 -10.44 2.41
C THR A 951 7.86 -11.52 3.47
N GLN A 952 8.65 -12.58 3.38
CA GLN A 952 8.74 -13.62 4.40
C GLN A 952 10.13 -13.61 5.03
N ALA A 953 10.21 -13.08 6.25
CA ALA A 953 11.44 -13.07 7.03
C ALA A 953 11.63 -14.40 7.77
N ILE A 954 12.75 -15.08 7.53
CA ILE A 954 13.12 -16.34 8.18
C ILE A 954 14.10 -16.04 9.32
N ASN A 955 13.61 -16.19 10.55
CA ASN A 955 14.34 -15.82 11.76
C ASN A 955 15.14 -16.96 12.39
N THR A 956 15.05 -18.20 11.90
CA THR A 956 15.73 -19.37 12.51
C THR A 956 16.99 -19.76 11.76
N ASP A 957 17.13 -19.33 10.51
CA ASP A 957 18.25 -19.65 9.63
C ASP A 957 18.95 -18.35 9.21
N LEU A 958 20.27 -18.36 9.25
CA LEU A 958 21.11 -17.25 8.81
C LEU A 958 21.40 -17.31 7.29
N GLY A 959 21.04 -18.41 6.62
CA GLY A 959 21.45 -18.69 5.25
C GLY A 959 22.95 -19.08 5.18
N PHE A 960 23.36 -19.61 4.03
CA PHE A 960 24.69 -20.22 3.87
C PHE A 960 25.47 -19.74 2.63
N SER A 961 25.13 -18.59 2.06
CA SER A 961 25.87 -17.97 0.95
C SER A 961 26.86 -16.90 1.45
N ASP A 962 27.35 -16.01 0.59
CA ASP A 962 28.43 -15.05 0.83
C ASP A 962 28.26 -14.17 2.08
N GLN A 963 27.03 -13.89 2.51
CA GLN A 963 26.78 -13.16 3.76
C GLN A 963 27.36 -13.87 4.99
N LYS A 964 27.58 -15.19 4.91
CA LYS A 964 28.18 -15.99 5.97
C LYS A 964 29.60 -15.52 6.32
N SER A 965 30.38 -15.14 5.32
CA SER A 965 31.75 -14.62 5.51
C SER A 965 31.75 -13.30 6.31
N PHE A 966 30.67 -12.50 6.20
CA PHE A 966 30.48 -11.28 6.98
C PHE A 966 30.07 -11.57 8.42
N TYR A 967 29.20 -12.56 8.63
CA TYR A 967 28.84 -13.00 9.99
C TYR A 967 30.07 -13.43 10.80
N ASP A 968 31.04 -14.10 10.15
CA ASP A 968 32.27 -14.57 10.80
C ASP A 968 33.18 -13.43 11.30
N ILE A 969 33.04 -12.23 10.73
CA ILE A 969 33.75 -11.03 11.19
C ILE A 969 32.87 -10.09 12.04
N GLY A 970 31.64 -10.50 12.36
CA GLY A 970 30.71 -9.76 13.22
C GLY A 970 29.82 -8.73 12.50
N VAL A 971 29.77 -8.76 11.17
CA VAL A 971 28.93 -7.85 10.37
C VAL A 971 27.58 -8.53 10.12
N PRO A 972 26.45 -7.90 10.48
CA PRO A 972 25.12 -8.47 10.26
C PRO A 972 24.71 -8.39 8.78
N GLY A 973 23.62 -9.03 8.41
CA GLY A 973 23.20 -9.07 7.01
C GLY A 973 22.10 -10.08 6.74
N VAL A 974 21.58 -10.04 5.52
CA VAL A 974 20.48 -10.90 5.07
C VAL A 974 20.79 -11.50 3.71
N GLN A 975 20.13 -12.61 3.40
CA GLN A 975 20.09 -13.20 2.07
C GLN A 975 18.67 -13.11 1.50
N PHE A 976 18.55 -12.53 0.32
CA PHE A 976 17.34 -12.58 -0.49
C PHE A 976 17.32 -13.87 -1.29
N PHE A 977 16.17 -14.55 -1.30
CA PHE A 977 15.99 -15.85 -1.93
C PHE A 977 14.61 -15.95 -2.62
N GLY A 978 14.58 -16.59 -3.79
CA GLY A 978 13.38 -16.84 -4.56
C GLY A 978 12.57 -18.01 -4.02
N SER A 979 12.80 -19.21 -4.56
CA SER A 979 12.12 -20.43 -4.12
C SER A 979 12.98 -21.67 -4.35
N ALA A 980 12.67 -22.74 -3.59
CA ALA A 980 13.33 -24.02 -3.81
C ALA A 980 12.81 -24.71 -5.07
N HIS A 981 13.71 -25.12 -5.97
CA HIS A 981 13.34 -25.87 -7.18
C HIS A 981 14.29 -27.03 -7.52
N HIS A 982 13.85 -27.91 -8.42
CA HIS A 982 14.62 -29.12 -8.79
C HIS A 982 15.80 -28.85 -9.72
N ASP A 983 15.87 -27.67 -10.35
CA ASP A 983 16.93 -27.30 -11.31
C ASP A 983 18.22 -26.81 -10.65
N PHE A 984 18.31 -26.71 -9.31
CA PHE A 984 19.54 -26.23 -8.65
C PHE A 984 20.74 -27.10 -8.99
N HIS A 985 21.87 -26.45 -9.29
CA HIS A 985 23.13 -27.11 -9.63
C HIS A 985 22.95 -28.13 -10.77
N ARG A 986 22.09 -27.81 -11.76
CA ARG A 986 21.84 -28.66 -12.93
C ARG A 986 21.90 -27.88 -14.24
N PRO A 987 22.21 -28.55 -15.36
CA PRO A 987 22.15 -27.96 -16.70
C PRO A 987 20.77 -27.43 -17.12
N THR A 988 19.71 -27.80 -16.40
CA THR A 988 18.34 -27.33 -16.67
C THR A 988 18.04 -25.97 -16.03
N ASP A 989 18.93 -25.42 -15.20
CA ASP A 989 18.85 -24.03 -14.75
C ASP A 989 19.17 -23.08 -15.90
N THR A 990 18.11 -22.65 -16.58
CA THR A 990 18.14 -22.01 -17.89
C THR A 990 17.27 -20.75 -17.88
N ILE A 991 17.56 -19.82 -18.80
CA ILE A 991 16.87 -18.53 -18.87
C ILE A 991 15.35 -18.67 -19.01
N GLU A 992 14.86 -19.71 -19.68
CA GLU A 992 13.43 -19.96 -19.88
C GLU A 992 12.68 -20.24 -18.57
N ARG A 993 13.41 -20.53 -17.49
CA ARG A 993 12.84 -20.76 -16.14
C ARG A 993 12.72 -19.48 -15.31
N ILE A 994 13.28 -18.36 -15.77
CA ILE A 994 13.39 -17.12 -15.00
C ILE A 994 12.06 -16.36 -14.95
N ASP A 995 11.63 -16.06 -13.73
CA ASP A 995 10.53 -15.16 -13.40
C ASP A 995 11.04 -13.72 -13.25
N SER A 996 11.05 -13.01 -14.37
CA SER A 996 11.46 -11.60 -14.39
C SER A 996 10.55 -10.68 -13.55
N ALA A 997 9.27 -11.03 -13.34
CA ALA A 997 8.38 -10.25 -12.49
C ALA A 997 8.75 -10.45 -11.00
N GLY A 998 9.13 -11.67 -10.63
CA GLY A 998 9.73 -12.00 -9.34
C GLY A 998 11.01 -11.20 -9.07
N MET A 999 11.92 -11.11 -10.04
CA MET A 999 13.15 -10.31 -9.91
C MET A 999 12.87 -8.82 -9.66
N VAL A 1000 11.83 -8.25 -10.30
CA VAL A 1000 11.38 -6.87 -10.02
C VAL A 1000 10.92 -6.72 -8.56
N LYS A 1001 10.24 -7.73 -8.00
CA LYS A 1001 9.87 -7.71 -6.57
C LYS A 1001 11.11 -7.67 -5.67
N VAL A 1002 12.10 -8.53 -5.95
CA VAL A 1002 13.35 -8.59 -5.18
C VAL A 1002 14.11 -7.29 -5.27
N ALA A 1003 14.31 -6.74 -6.47
CA ALA A 1003 14.98 -5.45 -6.67
C ALA A 1003 14.29 -4.31 -5.89
N THR A 1004 12.95 -4.33 -5.83
CA THR A 1004 12.16 -3.34 -5.09
C THR A 1004 12.37 -3.44 -3.58
N ILE A 1005 12.29 -4.65 -3.00
CA ILE A 1005 12.56 -4.83 -1.57
C ILE A 1005 14.02 -4.51 -1.24
N LEU A 1006 14.96 -4.93 -2.09
CA LEU A 1006 16.39 -4.65 -1.93
C LEU A 1006 16.65 -3.15 -1.90
N LYS A 1007 16.08 -2.39 -2.84
CA LYS A 1007 16.18 -0.93 -2.89
C LYS A 1007 15.63 -0.29 -1.62
N GLU A 1008 14.41 -0.60 -1.21
CA GLU A 1008 13.81 0.00 0.01
C GLU A 1008 14.63 -0.31 1.26
N THR A 1009 15.16 -1.54 1.35
CA THR A 1009 16.04 -1.97 2.44
C THR A 1009 17.37 -1.20 2.42
N ALA A 1010 18.01 -1.10 1.25
CA ALA A 1010 19.30 -0.44 1.09
C ALA A 1010 19.21 1.06 1.37
N GLU A 1011 18.17 1.73 0.88
CA GLU A 1011 17.95 3.15 1.10
C GLU A 1011 17.78 3.48 2.59
N TYR A 1012 17.00 2.66 3.30
CA TYR A 1012 16.81 2.83 4.73
C TYR A 1012 18.13 2.64 5.49
N LEU A 1013 18.85 1.54 5.24
CA LEU A 1013 20.09 1.22 5.95
C LEU A 1013 21.20 2.23 5.66
N ALA A 1014 21.38 2.63 4.39
CA ALA A 1014 22.41 3.60 4.01
C ALA A 1014 22.22 4.96 4.70
N ASN A 1015 20.98 5.32 5.06
CA ASN A 1015 20.63 6.59 5.68
C ASN A 1015 20.31 6.51 7.18
N THR A 1016 20.31 5.32 7.78
CA THR A 1016 19.95 5.13 9.20
C THR A 1016 20.97 5.82 10.12
N PRO A 1017 20.54 6.64 11.08
CA PRO A 1017 21.45 7.21 12.07
C PRO A 1017 22.08 6.11 12.95
N GLY A 1018 23.42 6.05 13.03
CA GLY A 1018 24.14 5.04 13.82
C GLY A 1018 24.23 3.67 13.14
N GLY A 1019 24.81 2.69 13.85
CA GLY A 1019 24.94 1.29 13.39
C GLY A 1019 23.77 0.41 13.83
N LEU A 1020 23.77 -0.85 13.37
CA LEU A 1020 22.76 -1.83 13.76
C LEU A 1020 23.10 -2.51 15.10
N THR A 1021 22.07 -2.93 15.85
CA THR A 1021 22.25 -3.72 17.07
C THR A 1021 22.51 -5.19 16.68
N VAL A 1022 23.78 -5.54 16.49
CA VAL A 1022 24.21 -6.87 16.08
C VAL A 1022 23.78 -7.94 17.08
N ASN A 1023 23.19 -9.01 16.54
CA ASN A 1023 22.72 -10.18 17.28
C ASN A 1023 23.19 -11.46 16.55
N LEU A 1024 24.52 -11.60 16.46
CA LEU A 1024 25.17 -12.78 15.90
C LEU A 1024 25.74 -13.67 17.01
N PRO A 1025 25.68 -15.02 16.87
CA PRO A 1025 26.36 -15.91 17.80
C PRO A 1025 27.86 -15.63 17.83
N LYS A 1026 28.49 -15.63 19.01
CA LYS A 1026 29.96 -15.49 19.11
C LYS A 1026 30.62 -16.62 18.32
N ALA A 1027 31.46 -16.28 17.34
CA ALA A 1027 32.20 -17.25 16.55
C ALA A 1027 33.03 -18.17 17.47
N ALA A 1028 32.78 -19.47 17.45
CA ALA A 1028 33.64 -20.45 18.11
C ALA A 1028 34.98 -20.54 17.37
N PRO A 1029 36.13 -20.72 18.05
CA PRO A 1029 37.41 -20.85 17.38
C PRO A 1029 37.40 -22.10 16.50
N GLN A 1030 37.43 -21.94 15.17
CA GLN A 1030 37.55 -23.06 14.25
C GLN A 1030 39.00 -23.58 14.27
N LYS A 1031 39.20 -24.79 14.80
CA LYS A 1031 40.37 -25.60 14.42
C LYS A 1031 40.24 -25.89 12.92
N ARG A 1032 41.18 -25.39 12.11
CA ARG A 1032 41.33 -25.78 10.69
C ARG A 1032 41.53 -27.30 10.61
N SER A 1033 40.45 -28.05 10.38
CA SER A 1033 40.55 -29.45 9.95
C SER A 1033 40.62 -29.45 8.43
N GLN A 1034 41.79 -29.78 7.86
CA GLN A 1034 42.03 -30.04 6.44
C GLN A 1034 41.36 -31.34 5.94
N ARG A 1035 40.09 -31.59 6.31
CA ARG A 1035 39.29 -32.59 5.59
C ARG A 1035 38.38 -31.83 4.65
N ALA A 1036 38.64 -31.97 3.36
CA ALA A 1036 37.68 -31.66 2.30
C ALA A 1036 36.29 -32.10 2.77
N ARG A 1037 35.35 -31.14 2.86
CA ARG A 1037 33.95 -31.46 3.16
C ARG A 1037 33.49 -32.39 2.04
N GLN A 1038 33.41 -33.70 2.30
CA GLN A 1038 32.73 -34.61 1.39
C GLN A 1038 31.29 -34.12 1.25
N GLY A 1039 30.92 -33.72 0.04
CA GLY A 1039 29.57 -33.31 -0.32
C GLY A 1039 28.53 -34.37 0.04
N ARG A 1040 27.26 -33.95 0.09
CA ARG A 1040 26.14 -34.84 0.41
C ARG A 1040 25.98 -35.88 -0.71
N ARG A 1041 26.52 -37.07 -0.50
CA ARG A 1041 26.54 -38.18 -1.48
C ARG A 1041 25.18 -38.83 -1.77
N VAL A 1042 24.20 -38.61 -0.90
CA VAL A 1042 22.93 -39.35 -0.91
C VAL A 1042 21.74 -38.38 -0.94
N SER A 1043 20.75 -38.70 -1.76
CA SER A 1043 19.50 -37.98 -1.91
C SER A 1043 18.31 -38.95 -1.82
N VAL A 1044 17.20 -38.43 -1.31
CA VAL A 1044 15.89 -39.10 -1.35
C VAL A 1044 14.95 -38.46 -2.38
N GLY A 1045 15.40 -37.35 -2.99
CA GLY A 1045 14.64 -36.59 -3.98
C GLY A 1045 13.49 -35.74 -3.43
N THR A 1046 13.50 -35.41 -2.14
CA THR A 1046 12.59 -34.41 -1.58
C THR A 1046 13.18 -33.01 -1.68
N MET A 1047 12.34 -32.02 -1.94
CA MET A 1047 12.71 -30.61 -2.01
C MET A 1047 12.20 -29.89 -0.77
N PRO A 1048 13.07 -29.48 0.17
CA PRO A 1048 12.63 -28.81 1.37
C PRO A 1048 12.02 -27.43 1.09
N ASP A 1049 11.01 -27.08 1.88
CA ASP A 1049 10.51 -25.73 2.02
C ASP A 1049 11.36 -24.97 3.03
N PHE A 1050 12.34 -24.21 2.54
CA PHE A 1050 13.21 -23.38 3.37
C PHE A 1050 12.46 -22.27 4.13
N ALA A 1051 11.21 -22.00 3.75
CA ALA A 1051 10.39 -20.97 4.39
C ALA A 1051 9.54 -21.53 5.55
N PHE A 1052 9.53 -22.85 5.77
CA PHE A 1052 8.79 -23.50 6.84
C PHE A 1052 9.51 -23.39 8.18
N SER A 1053 8.80 -22.90 9.20
CA SER A 1053 9.32 -22.72 10.57
C SER A 1053 8.67 -23.63 11.61
N GLY A 1054 7.91 -24.65 11.18
CA GLY A 1054 7.32 -25.64 12.09
C GLY A 1054 8.31 -26.75 12.46
N ASN A 1055 7.89 -27.65 13.34
CA ASN A 1055 8.71 -28.81 13.70
C ASN A 1055 8.70 -29.83 12.54
N GLY A 1056 9.88 -30.24 12.09
CA GLY A 1056 10.05 -31.09 10.90
C GLY A 1056 10.53 -30.34 9.67
N VAL A 1057 10.62 -31.04 8.55
CA VAL A 1057 10.95 -30.46 7.24
C VAL A 1057 9.76 -30.59 6.31
N ARG A 1058 9.03 -29.49 6.10
CA ARG A 1058 8.02 -29.42 5.05
C ARG A 1058 8.69 -29.50 3.69
N ILE A 1059 8.09 -30.20 2.74
CA ILE A 1059 8.60 -30.29 1.36
C ILE A 1059 7.71 -29.49 0.41
N THR A 1060 8.31 -28.78 -0.54
CA THR A 1060 7.61 -28.10 -1.64
C THR A 1060 7.31 -29.05 -2.80
N GLY A 1061 7.99 -30.19 -2.84
CA GLY A 1061 7.79 -31.21 -3.85
C GLY A 1061 8.88 -32.28 -3.84
N THR A 1062 8.92 -33.03 -4.93
CA THR A 1062 9.90 -34.09 -5.15
C THR A 1062 10.52 -33.95 -6.53
N THR A 1063 11.77 -34.39 -6.68
CA THR A 1063 12.40 -34.50 -7.99
C THR A 1063 11.68 -35.59 -8.79
N PRO A 1064 11.32 -35.36 -10.07
CA PRO A 1064 10.68 -36.38 -10.90
C PRO A 1064 11.47 -37.70 -10.92
N ASN A 1065 10.77 -38.83 -10.88
CA ASN A 1065 11.33 -40.18 -10.84
C ASN A 1065 12.19 -40.53 -9.61
N SER A 1066 12.25 -39.66 -8.60
CA SER A 1066 13.00 -39.94 -7.38
C SER A 1066 12.31 -40.96 -6.45
N PRO A 1067 13.05 -41.54 -5.49
CA PRO A 1067 12.47 -42.45 -4.49
C PRO A 1067 11.30 -41.81 -3.71
N ALA A 1068 11.41 -40.53 -3.34
CA ALA A 1068 10.31 -39.81 -2.69
C ALA A 1068 9.09 -39.63 -3.60
N ALA A 1069 9.30 -39.35 -4.89
CA ALA A 1069 8.20 -39.23 -5.86
C ALA A 1069 7.48 -40.58 -6.06
N GLN A 1070 8.25 -41.67 -6.18
CA GLN A 1070 7.71 -43.03 -6.31
C GLN A 1070 6.93 -43.48 -5.06
N ALA A 1071 7.36 -43.01 -3.88
CA ALA A 1071 6.68 -43.25 -2.61
C ALA A 1071 5.46 -42.35 -2.36
N GLY A 1072 5.12 -41.47 -3.31
CA GLY A 1072 3.92 -40.64 -3.24
C GLY A 1072 4.03 -39.45 -2.27
N LEU A 1073 5.24 -39.03 -1.92
CA LEU A 1073 5.44 -37.77 -1.19
C LEU A 1073 5.03 -36.60 -2.09
N ALA A 1074 4.35 -35.63 -1.49
CA ALA A 1074 3.72 -34.52 -2.19
C ALA A 1074 4.01 -33.18 -1.50
N ASN A 1075 3.77 -32.11 -2.23
CA ASN A 1075 3.85 -30.75 -1.70
C ASN A 1075 3.01 -30.62 -0.41
N GLY A 1076 3.61 -30.06 0.64
CA GLY A 1076 2.98 -29.84 1.94
C GLY A 1076 3.24 -30.94 2.97
N ASP A 1077 3.81 -32.08 2.58
CA ASP A 1077 4.21 -33.12 3.55
C ASP A 1077 5.31 -32.63 4.48
N ILE A 1078 5.21 -32.95 5.77
CA ILE A 1078 6.21 -32.58 6.79
C ILE A 1078 6.97 -33.82 7.22
N LEU A 1079 8.23 -33.95 6.83
CA LEU A 1079 9.11 -35.01 7.28
C LEU A 1079 9.44 -34.83 8.77
N THR A 1080 9.20 -35.88 9.56
CA THR A 1080 9.41 -35.85 11.02
C THR A 1080 10.51 -36.82 11.45
N HIS A 1081 10.72 -37.94 10.75
CA HIS A 1081 11.77 -38.91 11.06
C HIS A 1081 12.34 -39.59 9.81
N ILE A 1082 13.63 -39.99 9.88
CA ILE A 1082 14.29 -40.93 8.95
C ILE A 1082 14.97 -42.02 9.77
N ASN A 1083 14.67 -43.30 9.50
CA ASN A 1083 15.20 -44.46 10.25
C ASN A 1083 15.07 -44.28 11.78
N GLY A 1084 13.94 -43.76 12.24
CA GLY A 1084 13.67 -43.48 13.66
C GLY A 1084 14.41 -42.28 14.25
N LYS A 1085 15.31 -41.62 13.50
CA LYS A 1085 15.96 -40.36 13.93
C LYS A 1085 15.03 -39.19 13.68
N THR A 1086 14.81 -38.36 14.70
CA THR A 1086 13.97 -37.15 14.61
C THR A 1086 14.59 -36.11 13.68
N ILE A 1087 13.75 -35.56 12.83
CA ILE A 1087 13.99 -34.40 11.99
C ILE A 1087 13.22 -33.25 12.63
N SER A 1088 13.91 -32.40 13.38
CA SER A 1088 13.32 -31.18 13.95
C SER A 1088 13.33 -30.02 12.98
N ASP A 1089 14.33 -29.99 12.09
CA ASP A 1089 14.66 -28.89 11.20
C ASP A 1089 15.52 -29.35 10.01
N LEU A 1090 15.86 -28.42 9.12
CA LEU A 1090 16.71 -28.63 7.95
C LEU A 1090 18.12 -29.13 8.30
N ALA A 1091 18.70 -28.67 9.41
CA ALA A 1091 20.05 -29.07 9.82
C ALA A 1091 20.07 -30.54 10.30
N ALA A 1092 19.06 -30.95 11.07
CA ALA A 1092 18.84 -32.33 11.48
C ALA A 1092 18.64 -33.22 10.25
N TYR A 1093 17.78 -32.81 9.30
CA TYR A 1093 17.56 -33.53 8.06
C TYR A 1093 18.84 -33.68 7.21
N ALA A 1094 19.63 -32.61 7.07
CA ALA A 1094 20.91 -32.65 6.36
C ALA A 1094 21.92 -33.57 7.04
N SER A 1095 21.99 -33.53 8.36
CA SER A 1095 22.85 -34.41 9.17
C SER A 1095 22.50 -35.89 8.99
N VAL A 1096 21.20 -36.22 9.04
CA VAL A 1096 20.74 -37.61 8.85
C VAL A 1096 21.10 -38.10 7.45
N LEU A 1097 20.86 -37.30 6.40
CA LEU A 1097 21.18 -37.70 5.03
C LEU A 1097 22.68 -37.90 4.78
N ARG A 1098 23.56 -37.15 5.45
CA ARG A 1098 25.02 -37.38 5.39
C ARG A 1098 25.44 -38.72 6.01
N SER A 1099 24.61 -39.30 6.88
CA SER A 1099 24.90 -40.59 7.51
C SER A 1099 24.46 -41.81 6.69
N LEU A 1100 23.69 -41.60 5.61
CA LEU A 1100 23.14 -42.68 4.78
C LEU A 1100 24.09 -43.07 3.64
N LYS A 1101 23.87 -44.27 3.08
CA LYS A 1101 24.58 -44.77 1.88
C LYS A 1101 23.61 -44.90 0.69
N ALA A 1102 24.11 -44.69 -0.53
CA ALA A 1102 23.32 -44.95 -1.73
C ALA A 1102 22.98 -46.45 -1.82
N GLY A 1103 21.75 -46.77 -2.20
CA GLY A 1103 21.19 -48.13 -2.20
C GLY A 1103 20.65 -48.59 -0.85
N GLU A 1104 20.77 -47.79 0.21
CA GLU A 1104 20.21 -48.10 1.53
C GLU A 1104 18.68 -47.89 1.53
N THR A 1105 17.92 -48.91 1.92
CA THR A 1105 16.48 -48.75 2.19
C THR A 1105 16.31 -48.03 3.52
N ILE A 1106 15.56 -46.92 3.50
CA ILE A 1106 15.28 -46.09 4.66
C ILE A 1106 13.77 -45.95 4.88
N THR A 1107 13.37 -45.82 6.13
CA THR A 1107 12.00 -45.54 6.54
C THR A 1107 11.83 -44.03 6.75
N LEU A 1108 10.97 -43.39 5.95
CA LEU A 1108 10.54 -42.02 6.13
C LEU A 1108 9.22 -41.97 6.90
N GLN A 1109 9.14 -41.12 7.92
CA GLN A 1109 7.88 -40.75 8.57
C GLN A 1109 7.54 -39.30 8.29
N TYR A 1110 6.31 -39.04 7.85
CA TYR A 1110 5.85 -37.71 7.48
C TYR A 1110 4.42 -37.45 7.92
N GLN A 1111 4.05 -36.17 8.02
CA GLN A 1111 2.72 -35.72 8.35
C GLN A 1111 2.05 -35.10 7.13
N ARG A 1112 0.80 -35.47 6.86
CA ARG A 1112 -0.05 -34.90 5.80
C ARG A 1112 -1.42 -34.56 6.38
N ASN A 1113 -1.84 -33.29 6.30
CA ASN A 1113 -3.12 -32.82 6.84
C ASN A 1113 -3.37 -33.24 8.30
N GLY A 1114 -2.33 -33.21 9.14
CA GLY A 1114 -2.40 -33.62 10.54
C GLY A 1114 -2.15 -35.11 10.80
N ASN A 1115 -2.28 -35.98 9.79
CA ASN A 1115 -2.14 -37.43 9.95
C ASN A 1115 -0.70 -37.91 9.74
N HIS A 1116 -0.27 -38.91 10.50
CA HIS A 1116 1.06 -39.51 10.37
C HIS A 1116 1.07 -40.66 9.35
N HIS A 1117 2.09 -40.65 8.50
CA HIS A 1117 2.33 -41.63 7.46
C HIS A 1117 3.77 -42.16 7.55
N GLN A 1118 3.98 -43.38 7.07
CA GLN A 1118 5.29 -44.02 7.00
C GLN A 1118 5.45 -44.71 5.65
N VAL A 1119 6.60 -44.51 5.01
CA VAL A 1119 6.95 -45.15 3.74
C VAL A 1119 8.40 -45.62 3.76
N GLU A 1120 8.69 -46.71 3.04
CA GLU A 1120 10.05 -47.15 2.77
C GLU A 1120 10.51 -46.67 1.40
N ILE A 1121 11.71 -46.12 1.33
CA ILE A 1121 12.33 -45.68 0.08
C ILE A 1121 13.78 -46.12 0.03
N THR A 1122 14.34 -46.27 -1.16
CA THR A 1122 15.77 -46.54 -1.33
C THR A 1122 16.50 -45.23 -1.60
N ALA A 1123 17.42 -44.85 -0.72
CA ALA A 1123 18.22 -43.64 -0.89
C ALA A 1123 19.13 -43.79 -2.13
N ILE A 1124 19.19 -42.77 -2.98
CA ILE A 1124 19.97 -42.79 -4.23
C ILE A 1124 21.21 -41.91 -4.10
N GLU A 1125 22.20 -42.16 -4.95
CA GLU A 1125 23.34 -41.26 -5.10
C GLU A 1125 22.85 -39.91 -5.65
N ARG A 1126 23.38 -38.81 -5.11
CA ARG A 1126 22.91 -37.44 -5.39
C ARG A 1126 23.19 -37.02 -6.83
#